data_AF-A0A6A5EQZ0-F1
#
_entry.id   AF-A0A6A5EQZ0-F1
#
_cell.length_a   1.000
_cell.length_b   1.000
_cell.length_c   1.000
_cell.angle_alpha   90.00
_cell.angle_beta   90.00
_cell.angle_gamma   90.00
#
_symmetry.space_group_name_H-M   'P 1'
#
loop_
_entity.id
_entity.type
_entity.pdbx_description
1 polymer ?
#
loop_
_entity_poly.entity_id
_entity_poly.type
_entity_poly.pdbx_seq_one_letter_code
_entity_poly.pdbx_strand_id
1 'polypeptide(L)'
;MHFVKWDLLLIFWWCELVSLVHCYTVHISEDAGPRTVVAGVERGARCTLDEVLAPKFTERFLETDAAAGIVFVSDSIKCPMLRSNPFTVFTVADCTDSGYNHLLTSQYDVHVHGRNCSNKRIRKPQWDVEVLSLFSTHSHHRSECHQAGSALFAVGGLLPGAPIRCKVTNSRDFYFSEGDLFVSETLCWRKDTLLELDLLCDVLTGNGLNAEVNPISIHWRVGQGPFRQGHLGKLLEKAAQSDSGIVSRRRRSINSSPQFQPPMYQVSVAENKPAGTPVVVLKAVDVDEGEAGRLEYFIEALFDSRSNNLFAVDPANGAVSTVEVLDRETKDTHVFRVTAVDHGAPRRTAMATHHHNGDAPVNGNILYRIINSNGSNDVFEIDSRSGVIRTKGLVDREQVEAYMLLVEANDQGRDPGPRSATATVHIVVEDDNDNAPQFSEKRYVVQVPEDMAPNKEILQVTATDQDRGSNAVVHFSIMSGNTRGQFYIDAQTGKMDLVSHLDYEANKEYTIRIRAQDGGRPPLSNISGLVTVQVLDVNDNAPIFVSTPFQATVLENVPLGYSIIHIQAVDADSGDNSRLEYLLTETTPNFPFSINNSTGWIVVAAELDRESVDFYNFGVEARDHGYPVMSSSASISMTILDVNDNNPEFTQKAYYMRLNEDAAVGTSVVTVSAVDQDINSVVTYQISSGNTRNRFSITSQSGGGLITLALPLDYKLERQYALTVTASDGTRLDTAKVFVNVTDANTHRPVFQSSHYTVNINEDRPVSTTVVVISATDEDTGENARITYFMDDSIPQFDIDPDTGAVTTQMELDYEDQVSYTLAITARDNGIPQKSDTTYLEILVNDVNDNSPRFLRDHYVGTVMEDVPVFTSVVQVSATDRDSGLNGRVFYTFQGGEDGDGDFIIESTSGIVRTLRRLDRENVPVYSLQAFAVDKGVPALKTPVNIQVTILDVNDNPPVFEKDEFDIMVEENSPIGLVVAHILATDPDEGSNAQIMYQIVEGNIPEVFQLDIFSGELTALIDLDYETRSEYVIVVQATSAPLVSRATIHIKLVDKNDNVPMLKNFQIIFNNYVTDKSSSFPTGVIGRIPAHDPDISDQLHYSFEVGNELNLVLLNQSTGEIQLSQALDNNRPLEASMRISVSGETVRYLFVIADSTQ
;
A
#
# COMPACT_ATOMS: atom_id res chain seq x y z
N MET A 1 -53.12 30.79 0.58
CA MET A 1 -53.70 30.78 1.95
C MET A 1 -52.86 29.83 2.81
N HIS A 2 -53.15 29.66 4.10
CA HIS A 2 -52.29 28.95 5.06
C HIS A 2 -51.87 27.51 4.68
N PHE A 3 -50.61 27.19 4.99
CA PHE A 3 -50.06 25.99 5.70
C PHE A 3 -50.70 24.59 5.55
N VAL A 4 -49.82 23.57 5.63
CA VAL A 4 -49.91 22.29 6.40
C VAL A 4 -49.41 21.07 5.59
N LYS A 5 -48.14 20.71 5.88
CA LYS A 5 -47.58 19.36 6.17
C LYS A 5 -47.67 18.14 5.20
N TRP A 6 -46.47 17.60 4.98
CA TRP A 6 -45.97 16.24 5.31
C TRP A 6 -45.92 15.13 4.24
N ASP A 7 -44.67 14.69 4.04
CA ASP A 7 -44.14 13.32 4.07
C ASP A 7 -44.70 12.25 3.11
N LEU A 8 -43.86 11.88 2.14
CA LEU A 8 -43.50 10.47 1.93
C LEU A 8 -42.20 10.34 1.12
N LEU A 9 -41.11 9.94 1.77
CA LEU A 9 -40.28 8.76 1.44
C LEU A 9 -39.00 8.73 2.30
N LEU A 10 -38.50 7.53 2.55
CA LEU A 10 -37.39 7.23 3.46
C LEU A 10 -36.60 6.05 2.87
N ILE A 11 -35.31 5.94 3.23
CA ILE A 11 -34.39 4.84 2.91
C ILE A 11 -33.91 4.82 1.46
N PHE A 12 -32.76 5.46 1.22
CA PHE A 12 -31.58 4.77 0.69
C PHE A 12 -30.30 5.36 1.29
N TRP A 13 -29.19 4.63 1.18
CA TRP A 13 -27.83 4.99 1.60
C TRP A 13 -27.57 5.25 3.09
N TRP A 14 -27.24 4.15 3.78
CA TRP A 14 -26.06 4.15 4.66
C TRP A 14 -24.79 4.15 3.81
N CYS A 15 -24.06 5.27 3.78
CA CYS A 15 -22.63 5.31 3.46
C CYS A 15 -22.02 6.65 3.91
N GLU A 16 -21.69 6.77 5.21
CA GLU A 16 -20.76 7.81 5.65
C GLU A 16 -19.34 7.47 5.16
N LEU A 17 -18.98 8.01 4.00
CA LEU A 17 -17.59 8.14 3.56
C LEU A 17 -17.35 9.61 3.19
N VAL A 18 -16.81 10.35 4.16
CA VAL A 18 -16.35 11.73 3.93
C VAL A 18 -15.13 11.67 3.02
N SER A 19 -15.35 11.86 1.73
CA SER A 19 -14.30 11.93 0.71
C SER A 19 -13.48 13.21 0.89
N LEU A 20 -12.46 13.13 1.74
CA LEU A 20 -11.41 14.15 1.88
C LEU A 20 -10.54 14.15 0.62
N VAL A 21 -11.03 14.72 -0.49
CA VAL A 21 -10.22 15.01 -1.66
C VAL A 21 -9.16 16.03 -1.24
N HIS A 22 -7.89 15.66 -1.33
CA HIS A 22 -6.78 16.60 -1.09
C HIS A 22 -6.38 17.19 -2.44
N CYS A 23 -5.99 18.47 -2.47
CA CYS A 23 -5.63 19.18 -3.71
C CYS A 23 -4.54 18.49 -4.55
N TYR A 24 -3.74 17.62 -3.91
CA TYR A 24 -2.63 16.88 -4.53
C TYR A 24 -2.94 15.39 -4.80
N THR A 25 -4.17 14.92 -4.60
CA THR A 25 -4.61 13.58 -5.01
C THR A 25 -5.25 13.64 -6.40
N VAL A 26 -4.63 13.01 -7.39
CA VAL A 26 -5.00 13.18 -8.81
C VAL A 26 -5.62 11.90 -9.34
N HIS A 27 -6.86 11.98 -9.84
CA HIS A 27 -7.58 10.83 -10.41
C HIS A 27 -7.67 10.94 -11.93
N ILE A 28 -7.16 9.93 -12.64
CA ILE A 28 -7.05 9.89 -14.11
C ILE A 28 -7.75 8.63 -14.64
N SER A 29 -8.46 8.72 -15.76
CA SER A 29 -8.99 7.54 -16.46
C SER A 29 -7.90 6.85 -17.30
N GLU A 30 -8.01 5.53 -17.51
CA GLU A 30 -7.24 4.82 -18.53
C GLU A 30 -7.48 5.42 -19.93
N ASP A 31 -8.71 5.86 -20.21
CA ASP A 31 -9.12 6.54 -21.45
C ASP A 31 -8.77 8.04 -21.50
N ALA A 32 -7.89 8.55 -20.63
CA ALA A 32 -7.52 9.96 -20.60
C ALA A 32 -6.77 10.38 -21.88
N GLY A 33 -7.33 11.38 -22.59
CA GLY A 33 -6.78 11.86 -23.85
C GLY A 33 -5.44 12.60 -23.69
N PRO A 34 -4.64 12.71 -24.78
CA PRO A 34 -3.42 13.51 -24.78
C PRO A 34 -3.65 14.94 -24.30
N ARG A 35 -2.67 15.49 -23.58
CA ARG A 35 -2.69 16.79 -22.89
C ARG A 35 -3.63 16.89 -21.66
N THR A 36 -4.12 15.77 -21.13
CA THR A 36 -4.74 15.72 -19.79
C THR A 36 -3.69 16.12 -18.74
N VAL A 37 -3.94 17.17 -17.96
CA VAL A 37 -2.98 17.68 -16.95
C VAL A 37 -2.96 16.77 -15.72
N VAL A 38 -1.75 16.47 -15.21
CA VAL A 38 -1.49 15.59 -14.07
C VAL A 38 -0.92 16.33 -12.88
N ALA A 39 -0.06 17.31 -13.13
CA ALA A 39 0.46 18.24 -12.13
C ALA A 39 0.72 19.60 -12.80
N GLY A 40 0.74 20.69 -12.03
CA GLY A 40 1.01 22.00 -12.59
C GLY A 40 1.30 23.06 -11.55
N VAL A 41 2.16 24.01 -11.91
CA VAL A 41 2.37 25.24 -11.14
C VAL A 41 1.33 26.24 -11.62
N GLU A 42 0.45 26.69 -10.72
CA GLU A 42 -0.56 27.71 -11.10
C GLU A 42 0.11 29.02 -11.57
N ARG A 43 -0.56 29.75 -12.46
CA ARG A 43 -0.02 30.96 -13.14
C ARG A 43 0.03 32.21 -12.25
N GLY A 44 0.51 32.07 -11.01
CA GLY A 44 1.09 33.17 -10.25
C GLY A 44 2.41 33.60 -10.91
N ALA A 45 2.53 34.88 -11.29
CA ALA A 45 3.62 35.39 -12.13
C ALA A 45 4.99 35.53 -11.42
N ARG A 46 5.37 34.56 -10.58
CA ARG A 46 6.58 34.55 -9.74
C ARG A 46 7.29 33.18 -9.65
N CYS A 47 6.66 32.09 -10.11
CA CYS A 47 7.20 30.73 -10.03
C CYS A 47 7.50 30.13 -11.41
N THR A 48 8.59 29.37 -11.50
CA THR A 48 8.97 28.58 -12.68
C THR A 48 9.24 27.12 -12.29
N LEU A 49 8.73 26.17 -13.07
CA LEU A 49 8.97 24.74 -12.90
C LEU A 49 10.43 24.41 -13.27
N ASP A 50 11.19 23.87 -12.31
CA ASP A 50 12.64 23.63 -12.40
C ASP A 50 12.96 22.14 -12.65
N GLU A 51 12.35 21.24 -11.88
CA GLU A 51 12.53 19.78 -12.03
C GLU A 51 11.22 19.00 -11.80
N VAL A 52 11.06 17.87 -12.49
CA VAL A 52 9.96 16.91 -12.28
C VAL A 52 10.54 15.54 -12.00
N LEU A 53 10.25 14.99 -10.82
CA LEU A 53 10.73 13.68 -10.38
C LEU A 53 9.56 12.69 -10.40
N ALA A 54 9.53 11.82 -11.40
CA ALA A 54 8.52 10.78 -11.59
C ALA A 54 9.13 9.37 -11.67
N PRO A 55 8.38 8.29 -11.38
CA PRO A 55 8.91 6.94 -11.41
C PRO A 55 9.13 6.49 -12.86
N LYS A 56 10.31 5.94 -13.19
CA LYS A 56 10.77 5.63 -14.57
C LYS A 56 9.85 4.82 -15.50
N PHE A 57 8.73 4.29 -15.03
CA PHE A 57 7.72 3.68 -15.90
C PHE A 57 6.72 4.69 -16.48
N THR A 58 6.65 5.91 -15.93
CA THR A 58 5.77 6.99 -16.39
C THR A 58 6.35 7.82 -17.53
N GLU A 59 7.68 7.75 -17.77
CA GLU A 59 8.42 8.36 -18.88
C GLU A 59 7.86 8.02 -20.29
N ARG A 60 6.90 7.09 -20.37
CA ARG A 60 6.24 6.62 -21.60
C ARG A 60 4.88 7.26 -21.89
N PHE A 61 4.31 7.97 -20.93
CA PHE A 61 2.96 8.53 -21.02
C PHE A 61 2.79 9.84 -20.23
N LEU A 62 3.79 10.31 -19.49
CA LEU A 62 3.85 11.64 -18.90
C LEU A 62 4.97 12.47 -19.54
N GLU A 63 4.64 13.66 -20.01
CA GLU A 63 5.56 14.68 -20.50
C GLU A 63 5.43 15.97 -19.69
N THR A 64 6.44 16.83 -19.78
CA THR A 64 6.50 18.12 -19.07
C THR A 64 6.61 19.26 -20.05
N ASP A 65 5.64 20.18 -20.03
CA ASP A 65 5.72 21.45 -20.73
C ASP A 65 6.24 22.51 -19.75
N ALA A 66 7.55 22.76 -19.81
CA ALA A 66 8.23 23.74 -18.95
C ALA A 66 7.81 25.19 -19.25
N ALA A 67 7.29 25.49 -20.45
CA ALA A 67 6.82 26.82 -20.83
C ALA A 67 5.38 27.08 -20.35
N ALA A 68 4.54 26.05 -20.29
CA ALA A 68 3.21 26.12 -19.70
C ALA A 68 3.18 25.86 -18.19
N GLY A 69 4.24 25.25 -17.62
CA GLY A 69 4.39 24.96 -16.19
C GLY A 69 3.67 23.69 -15.73
N ILE A 70 3.46 22.72 -16.62
CA ILE A 70 2.58 21.56 -16.39
C ILE A 70 3.23 20.21 -16.76
N VAL A 71 2.82 19.16 -16.04
CA VAL A 71 3.03 17.75 -16.40
C VAL A 71 1.71 17.22 -16.95
N PHE A 72 1.74 16.57 -18.12
CA PHE A 72 0.53 16.12 -18.83
C PHE A 72 0.68 14.72 -19.41
N VAL A 73 -0.45 14.05 -19.66
CA VAL A 73 -0.51 12.73 -20.31
C VAL A 73 -0.22 12.89 -21.81
N SER A 74 0.82 12.25 -22.34
CA SER A 74 1.18 12.36 -23.77
C SER A 74 0.60 11.26 -24.67
N ASP A 75 0.52 10.02 -24.18
CA ASP A 75 -0.13 8.88 -24.85
C ASP A 75 -1.10 8.15 -23.89
N SER A 76 -2.06 7.46 -24.50
CA SER A 76 -3.01 6.51 -23.90
C SER A 76 -2.40 5.62 -22.80
N ILE A 77 -2.87 5.83 -21.57
CA ILE A 77 -2.48 5.07 -20.39
C ILE A 77 -3.02 3.63 -20.52
N LYS A 78 -2.23 2.65 -20.10
CA LYS A 78 -2.59 1.21 -20.18
C LYS A 78 -2.37 0.57 -18.82
N CYS A 79 -3.46 0.28 -18.10
CA CYS A 79 -3.44 -0.28 -16.73
C CYS A 79 -2.48 -1.48 -16.56
N PRO A 80 -2.39 -2.45 -17.51
CA PRO A 80 -1.46 -3.57 -17.40
C PRO A 80 0.04 -3.22 -17.40
N MET A 81 0.42 -2.00 -17.79
CA MET A 81 1.83 -1.54 -17.80
C MET A 81 2.24 -0.76 -16.55
N LEU A 82 1.29 -0.39 -15.68
CA LEU A 82 1.57 0.34 -14.44
C LEU A 82 2.27 -0.57 -13.43
N ARG A 83 3.48 -0.19 -12.97
CA ARG A 83 4.22 -0.97 -11.95
C ARG A 83 3.66 -0.77 -10.53
N SER A 84 3.09 0.40 -10.28
CA SER A 84 2.40 0.80 -9.06
C SER A 84 1.19 1.68 -9.39
N ASN A 85 0.11 1.49 -8.65
CA ASN A 85 -1.07 2.36 -8.63
C ASN A 85 -1.58 2.43 -7.17
N PRO A 86 -1.71 3.62 -6.56
CA PRO A 86 -1.25 4.91 -7.06
C PRO A 86 0.28 4.97 -7.26
N PHE A 87 0.75 6.06 -7.85
CA PHE A 87 2.17 6.41 -7.94
C PHE A 87 2.38 7.91 -7.73
N THR A 88 3.51 8.26 -7.13
CA THR A 88 3.81 9.64 -6.75
C THR A 88 4.60 10.36 -7.84
N VAL A 89 4.24 11.62 -8.13
CA VAL A 89 5.01 12.56 -8.95
C VAL A 89 5.36 13.77 -8.09
N PHE A 90 6.62 14.20 -8.10
CA PHE A 90 7.04 15.44 -7.43
C PHE A 90 7.36 16.51 -8.48
N THR A 91 6.99 17.76 -8.18
CA THR A 91 7.39 18.93 -8.97
C THR A 91 8.16 19.90 -8.09
N VAL A 92 9.33 20.34 -8.56
CA VAL A 92 10.17 21.36 -7.92
C VAL A 92 10.02 22.66 -8.71
N ALA A 93 9.67 23.76 -8.05
CA ALA A 93 9.61 25.09 -8.65
C ALA A 93 10.48 26.09 -7.87
N ASP A 94 11.19 26.97 -8.58
CA ASP A 94 11.81 28.16 -8.00
C ASP A 94 10.83 29.33 -8.10
N CYS A 95 10.55 29.97 -6.98
CA CYS A 95 9.60 31.07 -6.83
C CYS A 95 10.32 32.30 -6.25
N THR A 96 10.20 33.44 -6.92
CA THR A 96 10.87 34.69 -6.52
C THR A 96 9.86 35.75 -6.06
N ASP A 97 9.91 36.10 -4.76
CA ASP A 97 9.01 37.11 -4.20
C ASP A 97 9.79 38.19 -3.44
N SER A 98 9.78 39.42 -3.97
CA SER A 98 10.05 40.68 -3.25
C SER A 98 11.35 40.77 -2.43
N GLY A 99 12.34 39.90 -2.66
CA GLY A 99 13.61 39.81 -1.91
C GLY A 99 13.95 38.38 -1.42
N TYR A 100 13.02 37.45 -1.54
CA TYR A 100 13.13 36.06 -1.13
C TYR A 100 13.14 35.11 -2.34
N ASN A 101 13.91 34.03 -2.24
CA ASN A 101 13.81 32.86 -3.12
C ASN A 101 13.16 31.73 -2.33
N HIS A 102 12.12 31.11 -2.90
CA HIS A 102 11.41 29.98 -2.32
C HIS A 102 11.51 28.79 -3.29
N LEU A 103 12.12 27.71 -2.83
CA LEU A 103 12.05 26.41 -3.52
C LEU A 103 10.81 25.67 -3.01
N LEU A 104 9.92 25.33 -3.93
CA LEU A 104 8.64 24.66 -3.65
C LEU A 104 8.67 23.24 -4.19
N THR A 105 8.60 22.24 -3.31
CA THR A 105 8.48 20.81 -3.68
C THR A 105 7.06 20.33 -3.37
N SER A 106 6.26 20.14 -4.40
CA SER A 106 4.88 19.61 -4.28
C SER A 106 4.84 18.12 -4.60
N GLN A 107 4.09 17.33 -3.81
CA GLN A 107 3.95 15.89 -3.98
C GLN A 107 2.54 15.49 -4.42
N TYR A 108 2.39 15.03 -5.67
CA TYR A 108 1.12 14.57 -6.24
C TYR A 108 0.99 13.05 -6.15
N ASP A 109 -0.14 12.54 -5.65
CA ASP A 109 -0.44 11.10 -5.54
C ASP A 109 -1.43 10.66 -6.62
N VAL A 110 -0.89 10.14 -7.72
CA VAL A 110 -1.60 9.89 -8.98
C VAL A 110 -2.22 8.50 -8.99
N HIS A 111 -3.53 8.46 -9.17
CA HIS A 111 -4.37 7.28 -9.17
C HIS A 111 -5.00 7.10 -10.56
N VAL A 112 -4.67 5.99 -11.24
CA VAL A 112 -5.30 5.63 -12.53
C VAL A 112 -6.48 4.69 -12.28
N HIS A 113 -7.63 4.99 -12.89
CA HIS A 113 -8.85 4.18 -12.85
C HIS A 113 -9.11 3.58 -14.22
N GLY A 114 -9.25 2.25 -14.28
CA GLY A 114 -9.41 1.53 -15.54
C GLY A 114 -9.45 0.01 -15.37
N ARG A 115 -9.50 -0.72 -16.49
CA ARG A 115 -9.77 -2.17 -16.48
C ARG A 115 -8.48 -2.93 -16.12
N ASN A 116 -8.48 -3.54 -14.93
CA ASN A 116 -7.33 -4.17 -14.26
C ASN A 116 -6.29 -3.20 -13.66
N CYS A 117 -6.63 -1.93 -13.42
CA CYS A 117 -5.80 -1.05 -12.58
C CYS A 117 -5.83 -1.50 -11.10
N SER A 118 -4.82 -2.29 -10.68
CA SER A 118 -4.79 -2.89 -9.33
C SER A 118 -4.15 -1.96 -8.27
N ASN A 119 -4.95 -1.57 -7.27
CA ASN A 119 -4.51 -0.68 -6.20
C ASN A 119 -3.64 -1.40 -5.16
N LYS A 120 -2.40 -0.93 -4.97
CA LYS A 120 -1.51 -1.33 -3.88
C LYS A 120 -1.49 -0.23 -2.83
N ARG A 121 -1.85 -0.56 -1.58
CA ARG A 121 -1.77 0.40 -0.46
C ARG A 121 -0.32 0.75 -0.15
N ILE A 122 0.12 1.93 -0.59
CA ILE A 122 1.35 2.60 -0.13
C ILE A 122 1.02 3.35 1.18
N ARG A 123 2.03 3.65 2.01
CA ARG A 123 1.84 4.55 3.16
C ARG A 123 1.61 5.97 2.65
N LYS A 124 0.57 6.66 3.14
CA LYS A 124 0.37 8.08 2.85
C LYS A 124 1.61 8.88 3.29
N PRO A 125 2.10 9.86 2.50
CA PRO A 125 3.15 10.77 2.94
C PRO A 125 2.75 11.55 4.21
N GLN A 126 3.74 12.16 4.87
CA GLN A 126 3.51 12.93 6.09
C GLN A 126 2.91 14.32 5.81
N TRP A 127 3.26 14.93 4.68
CA TRP A 127 2.86 16.27 4.24
C TRP A 127 2.55 16.27 2.74
N ASP A 128 1.79 17.25 2.24
CA ASP A 128 1.45 17.38 0.82
C ASP A 128 2.47 18.27 0.06
N VAL A 129 3.10 19.23 0.77
CA VAL A 129 4.05 20.22 0.22
C VAL A 129 5.23 20.43 1.17
N GLU A 130 6.46 20.50 0.65
CA GLU A 130 7.62 21.06 1.37
C GLU A 130 8.07 22.40 0.74
N VAL A 131 8.35 23.41 1.57
CA VAL A 131 8.82 24.74 1.13
C VAL A 131 10.14 25.09 1.81
N LEU A 132 11.15 25.50 1.04
CA LEU A 132 12.41 26.05 1.55
C LEU A 132 12.57 27.51 1.11
N SER A 133 12.51 28.44 2.05
CA SER A 133 12.61 29.89 1.79
C SER A 133 13.94 30.44 2.30
N LEU A 134 14.69 31.12 1.43
CA LEU A 134 15.99 31.69 1.76
C LEU A 134 16.05 33.21 1.55
N PHE A 135 16.59 33.91 2.55
CA PHE A 135 16.83 35.37 2.49
C PHE A 135 18.02 35.70 1.56
N SER A 136 17.78 36.54 0.55
CA SER A 136 18.83 36.98 -0.40
C SER A 136 19.65 38.14 0.18
N THR A 137 20.94 37.91 0.44
CA THR A 137 21.78 38.85 1.18
C THR A 137 22.43 39.92 0.29
N HIS A 138 21.87 41.15 0.29
CA HIS A 138 22.46 42.30 -0.42
C HIS A 138 23.36 43.22 0.45
N SER A 139 23.62 42.89 1.72
CA SER A 139 24.62 43.62 2.53
C SER A 139 25.54 42.67 3.32
N HIS A 140 26.83 43.01 3.39
CA HIS A 140 27.86 42.10 3.93
C HIS A 140 27.98 42.10 5.47
N HIS A 141 27.34 43.03 6.19
CA HIS A 141 27.56 43.23 7.63
C HIS A 141 26.31 43.61 8.44
N ARG A 142 25.39 42.65 8.63
CA ARG A 142 24.68 42.39 9.90
C ARG A 142 23.87 41.08 9.83
N SER A 143 23.64 40.46 10.97
CA SER A 143 22.57 39.47 11.14
C SER A 143 21.23 40.19 11.08
N GLU A 144 20.35 39.76 10.19
CA GLU A 144 19.04 40.37 9.99
C GLU A 144 18.07 39.85 11.07
N CYS A 145 17.45 40.78 11.79
CA CYS A 145 16.64 40.51 12.98
C CYS A 145 15.24 41.10 12.81
N HIS A 146 14.28 40.26 12.46
CA HIS A 146 12.89 40.63 12.37
C HIS A 146 12.33 40.85 13.78
N GLN A 147 11.51 41.88 13.96
CA GLN A 147 10.92 42.19 15.27
C GLN A 147 9.62 41.41 15.47
N ALA A 148 9.27 41.18 16.74
CA ALA A 148 7.95 40.64 17.12
C ALA A 148 6.82 41.42 16.42
N GLY A 149 5.95 40.71 15.70
CA GLY A 149 4.83 41.28 14.94
C GLY A 149 5.18 41.85 13.56
N SER A 150 6.40 41.62 13.04
CA SER A 150 6.70 41.89 11.61
C SER A 150 6.33 40.71 10.72
N ALA A 151 5.78 40.99 9.54
CA ALA A 151 5.58 40.01 8.48
C ALA A 151 6.93 39.62 7.85
N LEU A 152 7.01 38.40 7.34
CA LEU A 152 8.11 37.89 6.52
C LEU A 152 7.74 37.98 5.03
N PHE A 153 6.77 37.17 4.60
CA PHE A 153 6.31 37.05 3.22
C PHE A 153 4.85 36.58 3.15
N ALA A 154 4.23 36.77 2.00
CA ALA A 154 2.87 36.34 1.72
C ALA A 154 2.82 34.84 1.41
N VAL A 155 1.95 34.08 2.09
CA VAL A 155 1.75 32.65 1.82
C VAL A 155 0.88 32.44 0.58
N GLY A 156 -0.11 33.33 0.37
CA GLY A 156 -1.10 33.20 -0.70
C GLY A 156 -0.61 33.43 -2.14
N GLY A 157 0.70 33.65 -2.34
CA GLY A 157 1.34 33.67 -3.66
C GLY A 157 2.19 32.43 -3.96
N LEU A 158 2.28 31.48 -3.03
CA LEU A 158 3.20 30.33 -3.07
C LEU A 158 2.47 28.96 -3.00
N LEU A 159 1.14 28.97 -2.98
CA LEU A 159 0.27 27.79 -2.96
C LEU A 159 -0.70 27.84 -4.16
N PRO A 160 -1.16 26.69 -4.68
CA PRO A 160 -2.23 26.67 -5.68
C PRO A 160 -3.56 27.05 -5.03
N GLY A 161 -4.20 28.12 -5.52
CA GLY A 161 -5.38 28.73 -4.92
C GLY A 161 -5.09 29.64 -3.71
N ALA A 162 -6.01 30.57 -3.44
CA ALA A 162 -5.89 31.52 -2.34
C ALA A 162 -6.22 30.85 -0.99
N PRO A 163 -5.30 30.82 0.00
CA PRO A 163 -5.55 30.22 1.30
C PRO A 163 -6.54 31.06 2.12
N ILE A 164 -7.64 30.45 2.53
CA ILE A 164 -8.71 31.09 3.30
C ILE A 164 -8.27 31.27 4.76
N ARG A 165 -7.64 30.22 5.31
CA ARG A 165 -7.17 30.12 6.69
C ARG A 165 -5.97 29.19 6.73
N CYS A 166 -4.89 29.63 7.34
CA CYS A 166 -3.76 28.75 7.69
C CYS A 166 -3.54 28.77 9.21
N LYS A 167 -3.13 27.62 9.75
CA LYS A 167 -2.76 27.44 11.14
C LYS A 167 -1.31 26.99 11.23
N VAL A 168 -0.47 27.81 11.86
CA VAL A 168 0.90 27.40 12.24
C VAL A 168 0.83 26.36 13.36
N THR A 169 1.62 25.31 13.20
CA THR A 169 1.85 24.21 14.12
C THR A 169 3.34 23.86 14.14
N ASN A 170 3.78 23.04 15.11
CA ASN A 170 5.17 22.62 15.32
C ASN A 170 6.23 23.74 15.58
N SER A 171 5.87 25.01 15.42
CA SER A 171 6.65 26.17 15.89
C SER A 171 5.83 27.08 16.80
N ARG A 172 6.53 27.91 17.58
CA ARG A 172 5.97 29.05 18.34
C ARG A 172 6.50 30.39 17.84
N ASP A 173 7.57 30.38 17.07
CA ASP A 173 8.31 31.57 16.66
C ASP A 173 7.61 32.32 15.52
N PHE A 174 6.58 31.70 14.93
CA PHE A 174 5.76 32.25 13.84
C PHE A 174 4.26 32.11 14.11
N TYR A 175 3.47 33.01 13.52
CA TYR A 175 2.02 32.91 13.42
C TYR A 175 1.54 33.37 12.04
N PHE A 176 0.34 32.96 11.63
CA PHE A 176 -0.27 33.37 10.35
C PHE A 176 -1.39 34.38 10.60
N SER A 177 -1.46 35.44 9.78
CA SER A 177 -2.53 36.44 9.85
C SER A 177 -2.71 37.14 8.50
N GLU A 178 -3.96 37.40 8.10
CA GLU A 178 -4.36 38.21 6.93
C GLU A 178 -3.74 37.84 5.55
N GLY A 179 -3.04 36.71 5.43
CA GLY A 179 -2.38 36.23 4.21
C GLY A 179 -0.87 36.03 4.34
N ASP A 180 -0.27 36.64 5.37
CA ASP A 180 1.18 36.67 5.59
C ASP A 180 1.62 35.78 6.76
N LEU A 181 2.87 35.32 6.70
CA LEU A 181 3.56 34.70 7.83
C LEU A 181 4.28 35.76 8.67
N PHE A 182 3.94 35.86 9.95
CA PHE A 182 4.49 36.80 10.92
C PHE A 182 5.42 36.13 11.93
N VAL A 183 6.33 36.90 12.51
CA VAL A 183 7.20 36.44 13.60
C VAL A 183 6.59 36.78 14.98
N SER A 184 6.51 35.80 15.88
CA SER A 184 5.92 35.94 17.22
C SER A 184 6.77 36.76 18.19
N GLU A 185 8.10 36.58 18.15
CA GLU A 185 9.09 37.27 19.00
C GLU A 185 10.23 37.83 18.13
N THR A 186 11.11 38.67 18.68
CA THR A 186 12.22 39.24 17.88
C THR A 186 13.26 38.17 17.55
N LEU A 187 13.36 37.82 16.27
CA LEU A 187 14.07 36.64 15.77
C LEU A 187 15.22 37.04 14.84
N CYS A 188 16.42 36.59 15.17
CA CYS A 188 17.64 36.83 14.38
C CYS A 188 18.12 35.50 13.77
N TRP A 189 18.15 35.41 12.45
CA TRP A 189 18.73 34.25 11.78
C TRP A 189 20.25 34.22 11.92
N ARG A 190 20.79 33.01 12.01
CA ARG A 190 22.23 32.76 11.88
C ARG A 190 22.50 32.21 10.49
N LYS A 191 23.71 32.44 10.01
CA LYS A 191 24.19 31.82 8.78
C LYS A 191 24.14 30.29 8.93
N ASP A 192 23.66 29.61 7.89
CA ASP A 192 23.55 28.15 7.82
C ASP A 192 22.60 27.50 8.86
N THR A 193 21.67 28.26 9.45
CA THR A 193 20.56 27.70 10.27
C THR A 193 19.20 27.90 9.60
N LEU A 194 18.47 26.80 9.41
CA LEU A 194 17.04 26.80 9.07
C LEU A 194 16.20 26.74 10.35
N LEU A 195 15.06 27.43 10.36
CA LEU A 195 13.98 27.25 11.32
C LEU A 195 12.80 26.58 10.60
N GLU A 196 12.07 25.71 11.30
CA GLU A 196 11.05 24.83 10.72
C GLU A 196 9.68 25.12 11.35
N LEU A 197 8.62 25.04 10.55
CA LEU A 197 7.22 25.12 10.99
C LEU A 197 6.32 24.27 10.09
N ASP A 198 5.19 23.81 10.63
CA ASP A 198 4.19 23.06 9.87
C ASP A 198 2.91 23.90 9.75
N LEU A 199 2.41 24.10 8.53
CA LEU A 199 1.24 24.91 8.20
C LEU A 199 0.12 24.01 7.69
N LEU A 200 -1.07 24.08 8.31
CA LEU A 200 -2.29 23.46 7.80
C LEU A 200 -3.18 24.56 7.24
N CYS A 201 -3.47 24.53 5.94
CA CYS A 201 -4.19 25.57 5.22
C CYS A 201 -5.47 25.03 4.54
N ASP A 202 -6.59 25.74 4.71
CA ASP A 202 -7.81 25.54 3.93
C ASP A 202 -7.71 26.41 2.66
N VAL A 203 -7.81 25.81 1.46
CA VAL A 203 -7.60 26.51 0.18
C VAL A 203 -8.77 26.29 -0.79
N LEU A 204 -9.11 27.31 -1.57
CA LEU A 204 -10.18 27.27 -2.58
C LEU A 204 -9.65 26.76 -3.93
N THR A 205 -10.27 25.73 -4.47
CA THR A 205 -9.95 25.16 -5.80
C THR A 205 -11.18 25.15 -6.71
N GLY A 206 -11.05 25.67 -7.93
CA GLY A 206 -12.09 25.68 -8.96
C GLY A 206 -12.52 27.08 -9.41
N ASN A 207 -12.96 27.19 -10.67
CA ASN A 207 -13.46 28.44 -11.26
C ASN A 207 -14.99 28.41 -11.42
N GLY A 208 -15.69 29.36 -10.81
CA GLY A 208 -17.15 29.54 -10.95
C GLY A 208 -17.96 28.98 -9.79
N LEU A 209 -19.13 28.42 -10.09
CA LEU A 209 -20.14 28.00 -9.10
C LEU A 209 -19.77 26.72 -8.31
N ASN A 210 -18.74 25.98 -8.74
CA ASN A 210 -18.28 24.74 -8.13
C ASN A 210 -16.90 24.94 -7.49
N ALA A 211 -16.80 25.83 -6.50
CA ALA A 211 -15.56 26.06 -5.75
C ALA A 211 -15.53 25.17 -4.49
N GLU A 212 -14.56 24.25 -4.42
CA GLU A 212 -14.36 23.37 -3.27
C GLU A 212 -13.29 23.90 -2.32
N VAL A 213 -13.38 23.55 -1.04
CA VAL A 213 -12.43 23.94 0.00
C VAL A 213 -11.66 22.72 0.47
N ASN A 214 -10.40 22.64 0.09
CA ASN A 214 -9.56 21.45 0.31
C ASN A 214 -8.43 21.77 1.29
N PRO A 215 -8.22 20.93 2.33
CA PRO A 215 -7.12 21.11 3.28
C PRO A 215 -5.79 20.66 2.65
N ILE A 216 -4.75 21.46 2.87
CA ILE A 216 -3.37 21.20 2.44
C ILE A 216 -2.46 21.27 3.66
N SER A 217 -1.54 20.30 3.79
CA SER A 217 -0.52 20.26 4.84
C SER A 217 0.88 20.56 4.27
N ILE A 218 1.53 21.58 4.83
CA ILE A 218 2.79 22.16 4.35
C ILE A 218 3.84 22.07 5.45
N HIS A 219 5.04 21.59 5.11
CA HIS A 219 6.21 21.67 5.97
C HIS A 219 7.18 22.73 5.42
N TRP A 220 7.46 23.77 6.22
CA TRP A 220 8.15 24.97 5.77
C TRP A 220 9.46 25.18 6.53
N ARG A 221 10.55 25.46 5.80
CA ARG A 221 11.88 25.76 6.35
C ARG A 221 12.35 27.15 5.91
N VAL A 222 12.82 27.97 6.85
CA VAL A 222 13.17 29.39 6.62
C VAL A 222 14.58 29.70 7.15
N GLY A 223 15.48 30.23 6.32
CA GLY A 223 16.85 30.58 6.73
C GLY A 223 17.62 31.51 5.78
N GLN A 224 18.90 31.76 6.07
CA GLN A 224 19.69 32.79 5.39
C GLN A 224 20.86 32.23 4.58
N GLY A 225 20.88 32.46 3.26
CA GLY A 225 21.99 32.11 2.37
C GLY A 225 21.57 31.96 0.89
N PRO A 226 22.49 32.04 -0.08
CA PRO A 226 22.17 31.88 -1.49
C PRO A 226 22.07 30.41 -1.93
N PHE A 227 21.08 30.08 -2.77
CA PHE A 227 21.06 28.82 -3.50
C PHE A 227 22.28 28.71 -4.43
N ARG A 228 23.11 27.67 -4.25
CA ARG A 228 24.11 27.24 -5.23
C ARG A 228 23.63 25.93 -5.86
N GLN A 229 23.61 25.81 -7.19
CA GLN A 229 23.14 24.61 -7.90
C GLN A 229 23.74 23.29 -7.36
N GLY A 230 25.06 23.24 -7.14
CA GLY A 230 25.73 22.06 -6.56
C GLY A 230 25.42 21.75 -5.09
N HIS A 231 24.70 22.64 -4.39
CA HIS A 231 24.10 22.37 -3.08
C HIS A 231 22.65 21.88 -3.24
N LEU A 232 21.88 22.49 -4.14
CA LEU A 232 20.50 22.14 -4.48
C LEU A 232 20.37 20.66 -4.91
N GLY A 233 21.13 20.23 -5.92
CA GLY A 233 21.12 18.83 -6.37
C GLY A 233 21.51 17.84 -5.27
N LYS A 234 22.50 18.20 -4.42
CA LYS A 234 22.91 17.39 -3.25
C LYS A 234 21.91 17.43 -2.08
N LEU A 235 20.83 18.19 -2.19
CA LEU A 235 19.73 18.24 -1.23
C LEU A 235 18.54 17.42 -1.79
N LEU A 236 18.22 17.61 -3.07
CA LEU A 236 17.23 16.84 -3.83
C LEU A 236 17.59 15.34 -3.91
N GLU A 237 18.84 14.97 -4.24
CA GLU A 237 19.33 13.58 -4.19
C GLU A 237 19.13 12.91 -2.81
N LYS A 238 19.17 13.69 -1.72
CA LYS A 238 18.97 13.17 -0.36
C LYS A 238 17.49 13.08 0.03
N ALA A 239 16.64 13.95 -0.49
CA ALA A 239 15.20 13.88 -0.30
C ALA A 239 14.63 12.65 -1.04
N ALA A 240 15.03 12.45 -2.30
CA ALA A 240 14.60 11.34 -3.17
C ALA A 240 15.06 9.94 -2.73
N GLN A 241 15.80 9.82 -1.61
CA GLN A 241 16.34 8.56 -1.08
C GLN A 241 16.04 8.35 0.43
N SER A 242 15.02 9.03 0.98
CA SER A 242 14.66 8.97 2.41
C SER A 242 13.17 8.72 2.65
N ASP A 243 12.82 7.55 3.21
CA ASP A 243 11.48 7.19 3.72
C ASP A 243 10.97 8.08 4.90
N SER A 244 11.65 9.18 5.20
CA SER A 244 11.38 10.04 6.37
C SER A 244 11.75 11.52 6.18
N GLY A 245 11.89 11.99 4.93
CA GLY A 245 12.20 13.39 4.63
C GLY A 245 13.63 13.81 5.02
N ILE A 246 13.85 15.12 5.13
CA ILE A 246 15.18 15.72 5.27
C ILE A 246 15.57 15.88 6.76
N VAL A 247 16.73 15.28 7.11
CA VAL A 247 17.44 15.21 8.42
C VAL A 247 17.20 13.92 9.23
N SER A 248 18.13 12.96 9.08
CA SER A 248 18.44 11.95 10.10
C SER A 248 19.96 11.88 10.37
N ARG A 249 20.35 11.30 11.51
CA ARG A 249 21.62 11.63 12.20
C ARG A 249 22.87 11.05 11.54
N ARG A 250 23.84 11.92 11.22
CA ARG A 250 25.18 11.52 10.74
C ARG A 250 26.05 10.95 11.86
N ARG A 251 26.82 9.90 11.54
CA ARG A 251 27.90 9.35 12.38
C ARG A 251 29.11 10.32 12.33
N ARG A 252 29.83 10.52 13.45
CA ARG A 252 30.99 11.44 13.52
C ARG A 252 32.21 10.89 12.76
N SER A 253 32.96 11.79 12.11
CA SER A 253 34.35 11.59 11.67
C SER A 253 35.34 11.78 12.83
N ILE A 254 36.64 11.53 12.59
CA ILE A 254 37.73 11.55 13.58
C ILE A 254 38.86 12.45 13.07
N ASN A 255 39.47 13.22 13.98
CA ASN A 255 40.49 14.25 13.72
C ASN A 255 41.85 13.69 13.24
N SER A 256 42.48 14.41 12.31
CA SER A 256 43.77 14.11 11.66
C SER A 256 44.97 14.68 12.44
N SER A 257 46.10 15.01 11.78
CA SER A 257 47.31 15.55 12.42
C SER A 257 48.21 16.35 11.46
N PRO A 258 48.79 17.49 11.86
CA PRO A 258 49.53 18.36 10.96
C PRO A 258 50.97 17.91 10.72
N GLN A 259 51.54 18.34 9.58
CA GLN A 259 52.90 18.00 9.16
C GLN A 259 53.68 19.23 8.66
N PHE A 260 54.98 19.30 9.00
CA PHE A 260 55.91 20.33 8.51
C PHE A 260 56.60 19.90 7.22
N GLN A 261 56.68 20.81 6.25
CA GLN A 261 57.39 20.61 4.99
C GLN A 261 58.18 21.89 4.64
N PRO A 262 59.52 21.90 4.71
CA PRO A 262 60.42 20.81 5.11
C PRO A 262 60.33 20.46 6.62
N PRO A 263 60.81 19.27 7.05
CA PRO A 263 60.81 18.85 8.45
C PRO A 263 61.95 19.46 9.29
N MET A 264 62.93 20.13 8.67
CA MET A 264 64.07 20.77 9.35
C MET A 264 64.42 22.11 8.69
N TYR A 265 64.85 23.08 9.50
CA TYR A 265 65.14 24.44 9.07
C TYR A 265 66.51 24.88 9.61
N GLN A 266 67.32 25.53 8.78
CA GLN A 266 68.60 26.13 9.17
C GLN A 266 68.74 27.50 8.50
N VAL A 267 69.03 28.53 9.28
CA VAL A 267 69.32 29.88 8.78
C VAL A 267 70.46 30.47 9.61
N SER A 268 71.40 31.16 8.96
CA SER A 268 72.40 32.01 9.60
C SER A 268 71.86 33.44 9.72
N VAL A 269 71.87 33.99 10.93
CA VAL A 269 71.51 35.39 11.18
C VAL A 269 72.81 36.16 11.40
N ALA A 270 72.97 37.30 10.71
CA ALA A 270 74.10 38.18 10.98
C ALA A 270 73.98 38.78 12.39
N GLU A 271 75.06 38.74 13.15
CA GLU A 271 75.16 39.36 14.46
C GLU A 271 75.04 40.89 14.40
N ASN A 272 74.81 41.50 15.56
CA ASN A 272 74.65 42.96 15.73
C ASN A 272 73.52 43.58 14.88
N LYS A 273 72.55 42.77 14.44
CA LYS A 273 71.30 43.22 13.82
C LYS A 273 70.26 43.61 14.88
N PRO A 274 69.41 44.63 14.62
CA PRO A 274 68.43 45.11 15.60
C PRO A 274 67.33 44.08 15.90
N ALA A 275 66.67 44.26 17.05
CA ALA A 275 65.43 43.56 17.39
C ALA A 275 64.38 43.70 16.28
N GLY A 276 63.58 42.65 16.08
CA GLY A 276 62.60 42.53 15.00
C GLY A 276 63.18 42.02 13.67
N THR A 277 64.44 41.60 13.62
CA THR A 277 65.04 41.04 12.39
C THR A 277 64.39 39.68 12.08
N PRO A 278 63.80 39.48 10.88
CA PRO A 278 63.19 38.20 10.52
C PRO A 278 64.27 37.13 10.31
N VAL A 279 63.99 35.91 10.78
CA VAL A 279 64.93 34.79 10.80
C VAL A 279 64.49 33.69 9.84
N VAL A 280 63.27 33.17 10.00
CA VAL A 280 62.73 32.08 9.16
C VAL A 280 61.20 32.10 9.25
N VAL A 281 60.50 31.58 8.23
CA VAL A 281 59.06 31.32 8.32
C VAL A 281 58.83 29.81 8.31
N LEU A 282 58.13 29.31 9.33
CA LEU A 282 57.92 27.91 9.62
C LEU A 282 56.55 27.48 9.07
N LYS A 283 56.51 26.45 8.22
CA LYS A 283 55.28 26.05 7.53
C LYS A 283 54.88 24.61 7.80
N ALA A 284 53.67 24.45 8.33
CA ALA A 284 52.96 23.19 8.49
C ALA A 284 51.58 23.24 7.80
N VAL A 285 51.00 22.06 7.54
CA VAL A 285 49.70 21.89 6.89
C VAL A 285 48.92 20.78 7.60
N ASP A 286 47.60 20.96 7.73
CA ASP A 286 46.63 19.92 8.11
C ASP A 286 45.58 19.77 6.99
N VAL A 287 44.80 18.70 7.05
CA VAL A 287 43.91 18.23 5.97
C VAL A 287 42.42 18.33 6.33
N ASP A 288 42.08 18.48 7.62
CA ASP A 288 40.69 18.64 8.07
C ASP A 288 40.18 20.09 7.87
N GLU A 289 38.90 20.28 7.52
CA GLU A 289 38.32 21.62 7.28
C GLU A 289 37.73 22.30 8.53
N GLY A 290 37.68 23.64 8.52
CA GLY A 290 37.08 24.46 9.58
C GLY A 290 38.03 24.73 10.74
N GLU A 291 37.50 24.80 11.98
CA GLU A 291 38.33 24.97 13.19
C GLU A 291 39.32 23.80 13.41
N ALA A 292 39.09 22.62 12.82
CA ALA A 292 40.02 21.49 12.92
C ALA A 292 41.35 21.77 12.19
N GLY A 293 41.31 22.26 10.95
CA GLY A 293 42.51 22.57 10.14
C GLY A 293 43.25 23.85 10.53
N ARG A 294 42.82 24.55 11.58
CA ARG A 294 43.46 25.78 12.04
C ARG A 294 44.67 25.45 12.91
N LEU A 295 45.84 25.89 12.47
CA LEU A 295 47.12 25.63 13.13
C LEU A 295 47.64 26.84 13.93
N GLU A 296 48.20 26.53 15.10
CA GLU A 296 48.85 27.49 16.00
C GLU A 296 50.33 27.09 16.23
N TYR A 297 51.26 28.02 16.04
CA TYR A 297 52.72 27.76 16.02
C TYR A 297 53.43 28.21 17.32
N PHE A 298 54.39 27.39 17.78
CA PHE A 298 55.17 27.59 19.00
C PHE A 298 56.65 27.23 18.77
N ILE A 299 57.58 27.89 19.47
CA ILE A 299 59.02 27.54 19.46
C ILE A 299 59.58 27.45 20.89
N GLU A 300 60.54 26.54 21.11
CA GLU A 300 61.16 26.30 22.42
C GLU A 300 62.63 25.89 22.26
N ALA A 301 63.56 26.55 22.95
CA ALA A 301 64.98 26.29 22.85
C ALA A 301 65.40 24.97 23.52
N LEU A 302 66.05 24.08 22.77
CA LEU A 302 66.36 22.71 23.22
C LEU A 302 67.54 22.61 24.19
N PHE A 303 68.52 23.51 24.07
CA PHE A 303 69.80 23.38 24.77
C PHE A 303 70.12 24.57 25.70
N ASP A 304 69.29 25.62 25.71
CA ASP A 304 69.48 26.82 26.55
C ASP A 304 68.21 27.68 26.55
N SER A 305 67.44 27.60 27.62
CA SER A 305 66.12 28.24 27.75
C SER A 305 66.15 29.77 27.65
N ARG A 306 67.31 30.42 27.85
CA ARG A 306 67.47 31.86 27.64
C ARG A 306 67.18 32.28 26.20
N SER A 307 67.39 31.37 25.24
CA SER A 307 67.12 31.65 23.82
C SER A 307 65.63 31.88 23.52
N ASN A 308 64.71 31.44 24.39
CA ASN A 308 63.26 31.74 24.27
C ASN A 308 62.94 33.23 24.43
N ASN A 309 63.83 34.01 25.07
CA ASN A 309 63.64 35.45 25.24
C ASN A 309 64.29 36.26 24.11
N LEU A 310 65.12 35.62 23.27
CA LEU A 310 65.87 36.26 22.19
C LEU A 310 65.19 36.12 20.81
N PHE A 311 64.20 35.21 20.69
CA PHE A 311 63.48 34.92 19.46
C PHE A 311 61.99 34.69 19.76
N ALA A 312 61.11 35.23 18.94
CA ALA A 312 59.66 35.05 19.02
C ALA A 312 59.12 34.44 17.73
N VAL A 313 58.02 33.70 17.81
CA VAL A 313 57.25 33.21 16.65
C VAL A 313 55.87 33.85 16.64
N ASP A 314 55.38 34.23 15.47
CA ASP A 314 53.98 34.58 15.25
C ASP A 314 53.15 33.28 15.22
N PRO A 315 52.20 33.09 16.16
CA PRO A 315 51.46 31.83 16.28
C PRO A 315 50.47 31.61 15.14
N ALA A 316 50.12 32.62 14.33
CA ALA A 316 49.13 32.52 13.26
C ALA A 316 49.75 32.30 11.86
N ASN A 317 51.03 32.62 11.66
CA ASN A 317 51.70 32.45 10.35
C ASN A 317 53.10 31.80 10.42
N GLY A 318 53.62 31.50 11.61
CA GLY A 318 54.87 30.76 11.80
C GLY A 318 56.15 31.58 11.54
N ALA A 319 56.06 32.89 11.34
CA ALA A 319 57.24 33.75 11.17
C ALA A 319 58.03 33.90 12.49
N VAL A 320 59.33 33.63 12.45
CA VAL A 320 60.27 33.79 13.57
C VAL A 320 61.11 35.06 13.36
N SER A 321 61.24 35.87 14.40
CA SER A 321 62.08 37.08 14.42
C SER A 321 62.89 37.18 15.72
N THR A 322 63.96 37.97 15.70
CA THR A 322 64.72 38.30 16.90
C THR A 322 63.96 39.27 17.80
N VAL A 323 64.06 39.10 19.12
CA VAL A 323 63.45 39.98 20.13
C VAL A 323 64.47 40.99 20.67
N GLU A 324 65.74 40.61 20.71
CA GLU A 324 66.87 41.46 21.08
C GLU A 324 67.99 41.37 20.03
N VAL A 325 69.08 42.10 20.24
CA VAL A 325 70.27 42.04 19.36
C VAL A 325 71.05 40.77 19.66
N LEU A 326 71.43 40.03 18.60
CA LEU A 326 72.24 38.81 18.73
C LEU A 326 73.74 39.13 18.70
N ASP A 327 74.48 38.51 19.61
CA ASP A 327 75.92 38.70 19.86
C ASP A 327 76.60 37.31 19.89
N ARG A 328 77.56 37.10 19.00
CA ARG A 328 78.12 35.78 18.72
C ARG A 328 79.04 35.29 19.83
N GLU A 329 79.75 36.21 20.47
CA GLU A 329 80.65 35.98 21.60
C GLU A 329 79.91 35.47 22.85
N THR A 330 78.65 35.87 23.07
CA THR A 330 77.80 35.27 24.10
C THR A 330 77.10 33.98 23.65
N LYS A 331 76.71 33.85 22.37
CA LYS A 331 76.40 32.55 21.76
C LYS A 331 76.40 32.52 20.23
N ASP A 332 77.10 31.54 19.66
CA ASP A 332 77.18 31.32 18.20
C ASP A 332 76.08 30.41 17.63
N THR A 333 75.39 29.65 18.49
CA THR A 333 74.48 28.56 18.08
C THR A 333 73.22 28.52 18.94
N HIS A 334 72.07 28.79 18.32
CA HIS A 334 70.74 28.59 18.92
C HIS A 334 70.00 27.47 18.21
N VAL A 335 69.34 26.60 18.99
CA VAL A 335 68.65 25.40 18.50
C VAL A 335 67.27 25.32 19.12
N PHE A 336 66.24 25.26 18.26
CA PHE A 336 64.84 25.35 18.66
C PHE A 336 64.02 24.12 18.22
N ARG A 337 63.16 23.68 19.14
CA ARG A 337 62.04 22.77 18.94
C ARG A 337 60.84 23.59 18.45
N VAL A 338 60.61 23.56 17.14
CA VAL A 338 59.45 24.17 16.48
C VAL A 338 58.23 23.25 16.62
N THR A 339 57.05 23.77 16.91
CA THR A 339 55.84 22.96 17.10
C THR A 339 54.64 23.65 16.43
N ALA A 340 53.76 22.91 15.76
CA ALA A 340 52.45 23.38 15.30
C ALA A 340 51.37 22.48 15.89
N VAL A 341 50.24 23.07 16.28
CA VAL A 341 49.14 22.39 16.99
C VAL A 341 47.82 22.65 16.26
N ASP A 342 47.03 21.62 15.97
CA ASP A 342 45.67 21.77 15.43
C ASP A 342 44.64 22.13 16.53
N HIS A 343 43.50 22.66 16.14
CA HIS A 343 42.45 23.09 17.07
C HIS A 343 41.34 22.04 17.29
N GLY A 344 41.44 20.90 16.63
CA GLY A 344 40.46 19.83 16.66
C GLY A 344 40.34 19.06 17.98
N ALA A 345 39.42 18.09 17.99
CA ALA A 345 39.10 17.28 19.17
C ALA A 345 39.40 15.79 18.90
N PRO A 346 40.64 15.28 19.16
CA PRO A 346 41.80 15.89 19.85
C PRO A 346 43.06 16.21 18.98
N ARG A 347 43.99 17.04 19.53
CA ARG A 347 45.11 17.81 18.90
C ARG A 347 46.54 17.15 18.80
N ARG A 348 47.46 17.51 17.84
CA ARG A 348 48.77 16.81 17.44
C ARG A 348 49.96 17.72 16.81
N THR A 349 51.27 17.28 16.63
CA THR A 349 52.58 18.14 16.46
C THR A 349 54.02 17.56 15.88
N ALA A 350 55.11 18.32 15.39
CA ALA A 350 56.58 17.89 14.96
C ALA A 350 57.82 18.95 14.65
N MET A 351 59.21 18.68 14.55
CA MET A 351 60.47 19.65 14.61
C MET A 351 62.03 19.32 14.10
N ALA A 352 63.06 20.24 13.72
CA ALA A 352 64.65 20.11 13.60
C ALA A 352 65.71 21.27 13.03
N THR A 353 67.14 21.26 13.15
CA THR A 353 68.28 22.36 12.84
C THR A 353 69.91 22.09 12.60
N HIS A 354 70.91 23.03 12.23
CA HIS A 354 72.49 22.88 11.98
C HIS A 354 73.61 24.15 11.93
N HIS A 355 75.02 24.09 11.69
CA HIS A 355 76.21 25.13 11.89
C HIS A 355 77.72 25.05 11.16
N HIS A 356 78.74 26.04 11.12
CA HIS A 356 80.20 26.08 10.48
C HIS A 356 81.39 27.23 10.78
N ASN A 357 82.78 27.16 10.46
CA ASN A 357 83.97 28.21 10.61
C ASN A 357 85.54 28.01 10.05
N GLY A 358 86.56 29.01 9.92
CA GLY A 358 88.13 28.88 9.66
C GLY A 358 89.24 30.07 9.24
N ASP A 359 90.64 29.87 9.18
CA ASP A 359 91.90 30.53 8.40
C ASP A 359 93.24 31.37 8.95
N ALA A 360 94.43 31.64 8.22
CA ALA A 360 95.81 32.35 8.60
C ALA A 360 97.09 32.73 7.57
N PRO A 361 98.19 33.60 7.86
CA PRO A 361 99.36 34.20 6.97
C PRO A 361 100.93 34.38 7.47
N VAL A 362 102.11 35.04 7.01
CA VAL A 362 102.96 35.59 5.78
C VAL A 362 104.44 36.32 6.03
N ASN A 363 105.52 36.45 5.11
CA ASN A 363 106.85 37.30 5.13
C ASN A 363 107.83 37.33 3.80
N GLY A 364 109.04 37.96 3.42
CA GLY A 364 110.29 38.82 3.83
C GLY A 364 111.42 39.26 2.68
N ASN A 365 112.67 39.91 2.87
CA ASN A 365 113.65 40.55 1.79
C ASN A 365 115.28 40.80 2.02
N ILE A 366 116.19 41.27 1.05
CA ILE A 366 117.75 41.48 1.00
C ILE A 366 118.45 42.69 0.13
N LEU A 367 119.65 42.62 -0.58
CA LEU A 367 120.41 43.62 -1.49
C LEU A 367 120.79 43.07 -2.93
N TYR A 368 120.74 43.83 -4.07
CA TYR A 368 120.66 43.24 -5.48
C TYR A 368 121.12 44.02 -6.78
N ARG A 369 121.21 43.35 -7.97
CA ARG A 369 121.21 43.90 -9.38
C ARG A 369 120.65 42.91 -10.47
N ILE A 370 120.29 43.31 -11.70
CA ILE A 370 119.84 42.41 -12.82
C ILE A 370 121.01 42.00 -13.75
N ILE A 371 120.93 40.80 -14.36
CA ILE A 371 121.90 40.26 -15.34
C ILE A 371 121.34 40.13 -16.79
N ASN A 372 120.07 39.78 -16.98
CA ASN A 372 119.50 39.38 -18.29
C ASN A 372 118.54 40.42 -18.92
N SER A 373 118.99 41.68 -18.99
CA SER A 373 118.23 42.80 -19.57
C SER A 373 118.32 42.82 -21.11
N ASN A 374 117.70 41.85 -21.77
CA ASN A 374 117.59 41.78 -23.22
C ASN A 374 116.32 41.03 -23.67
N GLY A 375 115.70 41.48 -24.77
CA GLY A 375 114.38 41.00 -25.20
C GLY A 375 113.24 41.64 -24.41
N SER A 376 112.17 40.88 -24.15
CA SER A 376 111.00 41.33 -23.37
C SER A 376 111.36 41.84 -21.96
N ASN A 377 112.45 41.37 -21.38
CA ASN A 377 112.93 41.79 -20.06
C ASN A 377 113.46 43.24 -20.00
N ASP A 378 113.64 43.95 -21.12
CA ASP A 378 114.13 45.35 -21.13
C ASP A 378 113.11 46.38 -20.58
N VAL A 379 111.92 45.92 -20.18
CA VAL A 379 110.86 46.73 -19.54
C VAL A 379 111.14 46.94 -18.04
N PHE A 380 112.17 46.33 -17.45
CA PHE A 380 112.47 46.43 -16.01
C PHE A 380 113.90 46.90 -15.69
N GLU A 381 114.04 47.70 -14.63
CA GLU A 381 115.30 48.12 -13.99
C GLU A 381 115.27 47.80 -12.48
N ILE A 382 116.41 47.86 -11.76
CA ILE A 382 116.45 47.52 -10.31
C ILE A 382 117.28 48.51 -9.49
N ASP A 383 116.75 48.89 -8.32
CA ASP A 383 117.49 49.65 -7.32
C ASP A 383 118.52 48.77 -6.58
N SER A 384 119.77 49.22 -6.58
CA SER A 384 120.92 48.44 -6.09
C SER A 384 121.06 48.36 -4.56
N ARG A 385 120.16 48.97 -3.79
CA ARG A 385 120.23 49.07 -2.33
C ARG A 385 119.03 48.48 -1.59
N SER A 386 117.99 48.09 -2.32
CA SER A 386 116.70 47.63 -1.75
C SER A 386 116.14 46.37 -2.42
N GLY A 387 116.59 46.06 -3.63
CA GLY A 387 116.01 44.99 -4.45
C GLY A 387 114.74 45.38 -5.19
N VAL A 388 114.29 46.62 -5.04
CA VAL A 388 113.07 47.10 -5.69
C VAL A 388 113.31 47.18 -7.19
N ILE A 389 112.70 46.25 -7.92
CA ILE A 389 112.59 46.27 -9.37
C ILE A 389 111.51 47.28 -9.75
N ARG A 390 111.74 48.05 -10.81
CA ARG A 390 110.88 49.13 -11.30
C ARG A 390 110.62 48.95 -12.79
N THR A 391 109.48 49.42 -13.26
CA THR A 391 109.15 49.42 -14.69
C THR A 391 109.77 50.63 -15.40
N LYS A 392 110.26 50.38 -16.61
CA LYS A 392 110.89 51.34 -17.54
C LYS A 392 109.97 51.69 -18.72
N GLY A 393 108.91 50.92 -18.92
CA GLY A 393 107.81 51.15 -19.85
C GLY A 393 106.48 50.65 -19.27
N LEU A 394 105.41 50.69 -20.07
CA LEU A 394 104.16 50.03 -19.71
C LEU A 394 104.35 48.50 -19.72
N VAL A 395 103.61 47.82 -18.85
CA VAL A 395 103.52 46.36 -18.74
C VAL A 395 102.06 45.98 -18.87
N ASP A 396 101.80 44.87 -19.56
CA ASP A 396 100.52 44.40 -20.07
C ASP A 396 100.55 42.87 -19.89
N ARG A 397 99.61 42.31 -19.10
CA ARG A 397 99.64 40.90 -18.66
C ARG A 397 99.02 40.00 -19.73
N GLU A 398 98.07 40.55 -20.47
CA GLU A 398 97.31 40.00 -21.57
C GLU A 398 98.27 39.65 -22.73
N GLN A 399 99.30 40.48 -22.92
CA GLN A 399 100.42 40.27 -23.83
C GLN A 399 101.54 39.40 -23.21
N VAL A 400 101.94 39.60 -21.94
CA VAL A 400 102.99 38.81 -21.27
C VAL A 400 102.71 38.62 -19.77
N GLU A 401 102.19 37.45 -19.37
CA GLU A 401 101.76 37.21 -17.99
C GLU A 401 102.87 37.23 -16.92
N ALA A 402 104.12 36.95 -17.30
CA ALA A 402 105.24 36.88 -16.36
C ALA A 402 106.60 37.09 -17.04
N TYR A 403 107.51 37.72 -16.31
CA TYR A 403 108.90 37.99 -16.72
C TYR A 403 109.87 37.29 -15.76
N MET A 404 110.94 36.70 -16.31
CA MET A 404 111.99 36.02 -15.54
C MET A 404 113.28 36.85 -15.55
N LEU A 405 113.50 37.61 -14.48
CA LEU A 405 114.68 38.44 -14.29
C LEU A 405 115.71 37.68 -13.44
N LEU A 406 116.92 37.51 -13.96
CA LEU A 406 118.03 36.93 -13.21
C LEU A 406 118.71 38.03 -12.40
N VAL A 407 118.50 38.02 -11.09
CA VAL A 407 118.91 39.07 -10.16
C VAL A 407 120.05 38.59 -9.27
N GLU A 408 121.21 39.21 -9.39
CA GLU A 408 122.37 38.99 -8.53
C GLU A 408 122.21 39.75 -7.21
N ALA A 409 121.79 39.05 -6.16
CA ALA A 409 121.94 39.53 -4.80
C ALA A 409 123.43 39.63 -4.45
N ASN A 410 123.91 40.72 -3.83
CA ASN A 410 125.34 40.89 -3.54
C ASN A 410 125.57 41.57 -2.19
N ASP A 411 126.27 40.86 -1.29
CA ASP A 411 126.48 41.26 0.12
C ASP A 411 127.47 42.42 0.32
N GLN A 412 128.12 42.90 -0.75
CA GLN A 412 129.14 43.96 -0.75
C GLN A 412 130.38 43.64 0.13
N GLY A 413 130.66 42.37 0.41
CA GLY A 413 131.90 41.93 1.06
C GLY A 413 133.15 42.40 0.30
N ARG A 414 134.29 42.55 1.00
CA ARG A 414 135.49 43.16 0.39
C ARG A 414 136.81 42.40 0.56
N ASP A 415 136.96 41.58 1.60
CA ASP A 415 137.94 40.49 1.62
C ASP A 415 137.50 39.41 2.65
N PRO A 416 137.33 38.12 2.28
CA PRO A 416 137.33 37.59 0.92
C PRO A 416 136.32 38.33 0.03
N GLY A 417 136.54 38.28 -1.29
CA GLY A 417 135.76 39.05 -2.27
C GLY A 417 134.24 38.86 -2.15
N PRO A 418 133.44 39.84 -2.61
CA PRO A 418 131.99 39.92 -2.36
C PRO A 418 131.29 38.65 -2.78
N ARG A 419 130.37 38.17 -1.94
CA ARG A 419 129.53 37.02 -2.29
C ARG A 419 128.27 37.51 -2.96
N SER A 420 128.17 37.21 -4.24
CA SER A 420 126.90 37.24 -4.94
C SER A 420 126.19 35.89 -4.93
N ALA A 421 124.86 35.96 -4.85
CA ALA A 421 123.94 34.86 -5.07
C ALA A 421 122.93 35.30 -6.13
N THR A 422 122.88 34.63 -7.27
CA THR A 422 121.87 34.91 -8.30
C THR A 422 120.56 34.22 -7.95
N ALA A 423 119.50 35.01 -7.81
CA ALA A 423 118.12 34.56 -7.65
C ALA A 423 117.32 34.93 -8.91
N THR A 424 116.53 34.00 -9.44
CA THR A 424 115.57 34.33 -10.50
C THR A 424 114.35 34.98 -9.86
N VAL A 425 114.17 36.28 -10.05
CA VAL A 425 112.95 36.98 -9.69
C VAL A 425 111.93 36.78 -10.80
N HIS A 426 110.92 35.98 -10.50
CA HIS A 426 109.71 35.88 -11.32
C HIS A 426 108.84 37.08 -10.99
N ILE A 427 108.74 38.03 -11.92
CA ILE A 427 107.70 39.07 -11.86
C ILE A 427 106.50 38.49 -12.58
N VAL A 428 105.51 38.05 -11.81
CA VAL A 428 104.14 37.89 -12.31
C VAL A 428 103.55 39.28 -12.44
N VAL A 429 102.91 39.59 -13.56
CA VAL A 429 102.16 40.85 -13.71
C VAL A 429 100.81 40.65 -13.01
N GLU A 430 100.49 41.53 -12.06
CA GLU A 430 99.16 41.55 -11.44
C GLU A 430 98.14 42.12 -12.43
N ASP A 431 96.90 41.67 -12.31
CA ASP A 431 95.84 41.84 -13.30
C ASP A 431 94.98 43.08 -12.99
N ASP A 432 95.03 44.09 -13.86
CA ASP A 432 94.08 45.22 -13.86
C ASP A 432 92.90 44.86 -14.77
N ASN A 433 91.67 45.20 -14.35
CA ASN A 433 90.45 44.85 -15.08
C ASN A 433 90.21 45.81 -16.26
N ASP A 434 90.99 45.70 -17.34
CA ASP A 434 90.96 46.61 -18.48
C ASP A 434 90.27 46.05 -19.75
N ASN A 435 89.99 44.74 -19.78
CA ASN A 435 89.10 44.14 -20.78
C ASN A 435 87.67 43.98 -20.25
N ALA A 436 86.76 43.65 -21.16
CA ALA A 436 85.34 43.52 -20.84
C ALA A 436 84.76 42.29 -21.55
N PRO A 437 83.79 41.56 -20.96
CA PRO A 437 83.44 40.23 -21.45
C PRO A 437 82.91 40.25 -22.88
N GLN A 438 83.45 39.42 -23.78
CA GLN A 438 82.99 39.35 -25.16
C GLN A 438 82.11 38.12 -25.38
N PHE A 439 80.85 38.33 -25.74
CA PHE A 439 79.95 37.26 -26.17
C PHE A 439 80.50 36.56 -27.42
N SER A 440 80.38 35.23 -27.46
CA SER A 440 80.79 34.40 -28.60
C SER A 440 79.99 34.72 -29.86
N GLU A 441 78.69 34.95 -29.71
CA GLU A 441 77.78 35.31 -30.80
C GLU A 441 77.06 36.64 -30.55
N LYS A 442 76.77 37.36 -31.63
CA LYS A 442 76.07 38.66 -31.59
C LYS A 442 74.54 38.52 -31.49
N ARG A 443 74.01 37.35 -31.86
CA ARG A 443 72.61 36.97 -31.67
C ARG A 443 72.53 35.45 -31.57
N TYR A 444 71.91 34.96 -30.51
CA TYR A 444 71.53 33.56 -30.38
C TYR A 444 70.04 33.44 -30.76
N VAL A 445 69.66 32.37 -31.44
CA VAL A 445 68.26 32.06 -31.77
C VAL A 445 67.98 30.62 -31.37
N VAL A 446 66.86 30.41 -30.69
CA VAL A 446 66.38 29.09 -30.26
C VAL A 446 64.89 28.97 -30.58
N GLN A 447 64.46 27.77 -30.97
CA GLN A 447 63.04 27.43 -31.18
C GLN A 447 62.60 26.50 -30.05
N VAL A 448 61.48 26.83 -29.41
CA VAL A 448 60.98 26.17 -28.19
C VAL A 448 59.47 25.95 -28.32
N PRO A 449 58.97 24.70 -28.37
CA PRO A 449 57.54 24.45 -28.32
C PRO A 449 56.99 24.84 -26.95
N GLU A 450 55.75 25.31 -26.91
CA GLU A 450 55.16 25.87 -25.69
C GLU A 450 54.78 24.82 -24.62
N ASP A 451 54.53 23.60 -25.05
CA ASP A 451 54.36 22.41 -24.20
C ASP A 451 55.62 22.04 -23.40
N MET A 452 56.76 22.70 -23.66
CA MET A 452 58.01 22.45 -22.96
C MET A 452 57.86 22.67 -21.46
N ALA A 453 57.85 21.56 -20.72
CA ALA A 453 57.78 21.57 -19.27
C ALA A 453 58.87 22.48 -18.64
N PRO A 454 58.53 23.30 -17.62
CA PRO A 454 59.49 24.13 -16.91
C PRO A 454 60.65 23.36 -16.26
N ASN A 455 61.74 24.09 -16.01
CA ASN A 455 63.06 23.61 -15.60
C ASN A 455 63.77 22.78 -16.69
N LYS A 456 63.57 23.19 -17.96
CA LYS A 456 64.29 22.67 -19.13
C LYS A 456 65.24 23.72 -19.70
N GLU A 457 66.41 23.25 -20.08
CA GLU A 457 67.44 24.05 -20.75
C GLU A 457 67.03 24.31 -22.19
N ILE A 458 66.95 25.60 -22.57
CA ILE A 458 66.66 25.99 -23.95
C ILE A 458 67.92 26.36 -24.72
N LEU A 459 68.90 27.00 -24.06
CA LEU A 459 70.10 27.54 -24.70
C LEU A 459 71.17 27.81 -23.64
N GLN A 460 72.45 27.67 -24.00
CA GLN A 460 73.55 28.24 -23.23
C GLN A 460 74.18 29.39 -24.01
N VAL A 461 74.24 30.60 -23.42
CA VAL A 461 75.04 31.70 -23.97
C VAL A 461 76.44 31.66 -23.37
N THR A 462 77.44 32.09 -24.14
CA THR A 462 78.84 32.07 -23.70
C THR A 462 79.50 33.41 -23.99
N ALA A 463 80.36 33.83 -23.07
CA ALA A 463 81.19 35.02 -23.20
C ALA A 463 82.53 34.75 -22.52
N THR A 464 83.59 35.35 -23.04
CA THR A 464 84.96 35.20 -22.55
C THR A 464 85.56 36.56 -22.30
N ASP A 465 86.19 36.74 -21.14
CA ASP A 465 87.14 37.83 -20.93
C ASP A 465 88.58 37.38 -21.27
N GLN A 466 89.50 38.34 -21.37
CA GLN A 466 90.94 38.11 -21.56
C GLN A 466 91.75 38.28 -20.27
N ASP A 467 91.18 38.98 -19.28
CA ASP A 467 91.74 39.26 -17.94
C ASP A 467 91.94 37.97 -17.08
N ARG A 468 92.29 38.07 -15.80
CA ARG A 468 92.64 36.93 -14.93
C ARG A 468 91.91 36.92 -13.58
N GLY A 469 91.67 35.73 -13.04
CA GLY A 469 91.09 35.58 -11.70
C GLY A 469 89.67 36.11 -11.63
N SER A 470 89.35 36.99 -10.66
CA SER A 470 88.02 37.60 -10.53
C SER A 470 87.61 38.42 -11.75
N ASN A 471 88.56 39.03 -12.42
CA ASN A 471 88.35 39.89 -13.58
C ASN A 471 87.99 39.04 -14.82
N ALA A 472 88.50 37.80 -14.89
CA ALA A 472 88.13 36.82 -15.91
C ALA A 472 86.75 36.18 -15.71
N VAL A 473 86.19 36.22 -14.50
CA VAL A 473 84.97 35.48 -14.15
C VAL A 473 83.74 36.26 -14.62
N VAL A 474 83.20 35.82 -15.75
CA VAL A 474 82.02 36.40 -16.36
C VAL A 474 80.74 35.96 -15.64
N HIS A 475 79.98 36.93 -15.17
CA HIS A 475 78.63 36.77 -14.64
C HIS A 475 77.57 37.21 -15.64
N PHE A 476 76.57 36.36 -15.83
CA PHE A 476 75.46 36.58 -16.77
C PHE A 476 74.20 37.08 -16.06
N SER A 477 73.47 38.01 -16.69
CA SER A 477 72.19 38.52 -16.17
C SER A 477 71.26 38.96 -17.29
N ILE A 478 69.96 38.69 -17.16
CA ILE A 478 68.93 39.22 -18.07
C ILE A 478 68.68 40.70 -17.73
N MET A 479 68.74 41.57 -18.74
CA MET A 479 68.51 43.02 -18.61
C MET A 479 67.10 43.45 -19.01
N SER A 480 66.52 42.81 -20.02
CA SER A 480 65.17 43.12 -20.54
C SER A 480 64.67 42.02 -21.47
N GLY A 481 63.36 42.02 -21.76
CA GLY A 481 62.68 41.02 -22.62
C GLY A 481 61.96 39.90 -21.86
N ASN A 482 62.39 39.62 -20.62
CA ASN A 482 61.77 38.61 -19.75
C ASN A 482 60.67 39.22 -18.84
N THR A 483 59.64 39.82 -19.45
CA THR A 483 58.66 40.67 -18.73
C THR A 483 57.73 39.91 -17.78
N ARG A 484 57.43 38.63 -18.06
CA ARG A 484 56.64 37.74 -17.18
C ARG A 484 57.50 36.80 -16.32
N GLY A 485 58.84 36.90 -16.36
CA GLY A 485 59.73 36.02 -15.59
C GLY A 485 59.81 34.56 -16.08
N GLN A 486 59.44 34.30 -17.33
CA GLN A 486 59.38 32.97 -17.93
C GLN A 486 60.77 32.32 -18.12
N PHE A 487 61.85 33.09 -18.16
CA PHE A 487 63.21 32.60 -18.38
C PHE A 487 64.13 32.88 -17.17
N TYR A 488 65.02 31.94 -16.85
CA TYR A 488 66.12 32.12 -15.91
C TYR A 488 67.45 32.01 -16.66
N ILE A 489 68.45 32.76 -16.24
CA ILE A 489 69.84 32.52 -16.67
C ILE A 489 70.69 32.23 -15.43
N ASP A 490 71.45 31.14 -15.48
CA ASP A 490 72.45 30.85 -14.48
C ASP A 490 73.63 31.82 -14.60
N ALA A 491 73.92 32.50 -13.49
CA ALA A 491 74.87 33.60 -13.46
C ALA A 491 76.34 33.18 -13.54
N GLN A 492 76.68 31.88 -13.61
CA GLN A 492 78.07 31.41 -13.72
C GLN A 492 78.33 30.64 -15.02
N THR A 493 77.33 29.90 -15.51
CA THR A 493 77.44 29.06 -16.71
C THR A 493 76.85 29.68 -17.97
N GLY A 494 76.03 30.73 -17.84
CA GLY A 494 75.30 31.33 -18.97
C GLY A 494 74.18 30.43 -19.53
N LYS A 495 73.87 29.32 -18.86
CA LYS A 495 72.76 28.43 -19.18
C LYS A 495 71.42 29.14 -18.96
N MET A 496 70.54 29.10 -19.95
CA MET A 496 69.18 29.63 -19.90
C MET A 496 68.17 28.49 -19.81
N ASP A 497 67.37 28.51 -18.74
CA ASP A 497 66.29 27.57 -18.48
C ASP A 497 64.92 28.25 -18.61
N LEU A 498 63.92 27.51 -19.07
CA LEU A 498 62.52 27.88 -19.01
C LEU A 498 61.98 27.64 -17.58
N VAL A 499 61.30 28.62 -16.99
CA VAL A 499 60.85 28.62 -15.57
C VAL A 499 59.33 28.59 -15.43
N SER A 500 58.63 29.13 -16.41
CA SER A 500 57.18 29.13 -16.52
C SER A 500 56.81 28.81 -17.95
N HIS A 501 55.65 28.19 -18.17
CA HIS A 501 55.16 27.82 -19.49
C HIS A 501 55.15 28.99 -20.47
N LEU A 502 55.30 28.67 -21.76
CA LEU A 502 55.07 29.59 -22.85
C LEU A 502 53.58 29.54 -23.24
N ASP A 503 53.23 30.37 -24.22
CA ASP A 503 51.87 30.78 -24.57
C ASP A 503 52.04 31.50 -25.93
N TYR A 504 51.95 30.74 -27.02
CA TYR A 504 52.20 31.18 -28.39
C TYR A 504 51.15 32.23 -28.79
N GLU A 505 49.91 32.04 -28.38
CA GLU A 505 48.75 32.90 -28.68
C GLU A 505 48.96 34.30 -28.10
N ALA A 506 49.54 34.41 -26.90
CA ALA A 506 49.93 35.70 -26.36
C ALA A 506 51.29 36.22 -26.88
N ASN A 507 52.32 35.37 -27.07
CA ASN A 507 53.68 35.82 -27.42
C ASN A 507 54.49 34.82 -28.29
N LYS A 508 54.31 34.89 -29.62
CA LYS A 508 55.02 34.05 -30.62
C LYS A 508 56.56 34.23 -30.66
N GLU A 509 57.14 35.32 -30.14
CA GLU A 509 58.61 35.52 -30.05
C GLU A 509 59.03 36.40 -28.85
N TYR A 510 60.08 35.99 -28.12
CA TYR A 510 60.70 36.77 -27.04
C TYR A 510 62.10 37.23 -27.43
N THR A 511 62.36 38.54 -27.35
CA THR A 511 63.69 39.12 -27.57
C THR A 511 64.30 39.57 -26.23
N ILE A 512 65.23 38.76 -25.72
CA ILE A 512 65.87 38.90 -24.41
C ILE A 512 67.26 39.52 -24.58
N ARG A 513 67.56 40.58 -23.82
CA ARG A 513 68.92 41.16 -23.75
C ARG A 513 69.65 40.64 -22.52
N ILE A 514 70.89 40.21 -22.71
CA ILE A 514 71.75 39.66 -21.67
C ILE A 514 72.97 40.56 -21.49
N ARG A 515 73.35 40.77 -20.23
CA ARG A 515 74.60 41.42 -19.84
C ARG A 515 75.57 40.37 -19.32
N ALA A 516 76.78 40.41 -19.87
CA ALA A 516 77.95 39.73 -19.33
C ALA A 516 78.78 40.79 -18.58
N GLN A 517 79.15 40.51 -17.33
CA GLN A 517 79.86 41.43 -16.43
C GLN A 517 80.95 40.67 -15.67
N ASP A 518 82.15 41.24 -15.55
CA ASP A 518 83.23 40.65 -14.77
C ASP A 518 83.06 40.83 -13.23
N GLY A 519 83.96 40.22 -12.46
CA GLY A 519 84.08 40.42 -11.02
C GLY A 519 84.95 41.62 -10.60
N GLY A 520 85.31 42.50 -11.53
CA GLY A 520 86.27 43.59 -11.39
C GLY A 520 85.85 44.75 -10.48
N ARG A 521 86.77 45.69 -10.25
CA ARG A 521 86.55 46.89 -9.41
C ARG A 521 87.30 48.12 -9.96
N PRO A 522 86.65 48.98 -10.77
CA PRO A 522 85.25 48.92 -11.21
C PRO A 522 85.02 47.75 -12.19
N PRO A 523 83.85 47.09 -12.14
CA PRO A 523 83.56 46.00 -13.06
C PRO A 523 83.15 46.53 -14.44
N LEU A 524 83.71 45.95 -15.50
CA LEU A 524 83.33 46.22 -16.87
C LEU A 524 82.22 45.24 -17.30
N SER A 525 81.54 45.54 -18.40
CA SER A 525 80.43 44.71 -18.86
C SER A 525 80.01 44.98 -20.30
N ASN A 526 79.52 43.94 -20.96
CA ASN A 526 79.01 43.98 -22.31
C ASN A 526 77.50 43.67 -22.31
N ILE A 527 76.74 44.46 -23.08
CA ILE A 527 75.27 44.41 -23.16
C ILE A 527 74.79 44.10 -24.60
N SER A 528 75.68 43.65 -25.47
CA SER A 528 75.36 43.30 -26.86
C SER A 528 74.70 41.92 -27.03
N GLY A 529 74.71 41.08 -25.99
CA GLY A 529 74.12 39.74 -26.02
C GLY A 529 72.60 39.79 -26.23
N LEU A 530 72.15 39.23 -27.35
CA LEU A 530 70.74 39.18 -27.73
C LEU A 530 70.33 37.71 -27.96
N VAL A 531 69.33 37.24 -27.20
CA VAL A 531 68.69 35.95 -27.43
C VAL A 531 67.30 36.20 -28.01
N THR A 532 66.98 35.49 -29.09
CA THR A 532 65.62 35.40 -29.61
C THR A 532 65.10 33.99 -29.35
N VAL A 533 64.10 33.87 -28.48
CA VAL A 533 63.33 32.64 -28.28
C VAL A 533 62.12 32.72 -29.19
N GLN A 534 62.09 31.89 -30.22
CA GLN A 534 60.93 31.71 -31.08
C GLN A 534 60.08 30.60 -30.47
N VAL A 535 58.84 30.91 -30.15
CA VAL A 535 57.92 29.90 -29.64
C VAL A 535 57.40 29.09 -30.83
N LEU A 536 57.28 27.77 -30.68
CA LEU A 536 56.65 26.91 -31.67
C LEU A 536 55.25 26.53 -31.19
N ASP A 537 54.30 26.74 -32.09
CA ASP A 537 52.89 26.36 -32.03
C ASP A 537 52.72 24.86 -31.72
N VAL A 538 51.87 24.54 -30.76
CA VAL A 538 51.41 23.18 -30.44
C VAL A 538 49.88 23.14 -30.53
N ASN A 539 49.30 22.05 -31.03
CA ASN A 539 47.85 21.90 -31.16
C ASN A 539 47.21 21.70 -29.78
N ASP A 540 46.93 22.81 -29.08
CA ASP A 540 46.48 22.84 -27.68
C ASP A 540 45.14 23.56 -27.51
N ASN A 541 44.73 24.38 -28.49
CA ASN A 541 43.37 24.88 -28.61
C ASN A 541 42.55 23.96 -29.52
N ALA A 542 41.23 23.97 -29.32
CA ALA A 542 40.28 23.27 -30.18
C ALA A 542 39.44 24.30 -30.95
N PRO A 543 38.96 23.96 -32.17
CA PRO A 543 38.13 24.86 -32.97
C PRO A 543 36.92 25.39 -32.19
N ILE A 544 36.63 26.69 -32.24
CA ILE A 544 35.48 27.30 -31.55
C ILE A 544 34.52 27.95 -32.55
N PHE A 545 33.26 27.51 -32.58
CA PHE A 545 32.19 28.14 -33.36
C PHE A 545 31.91 29.58 -32.90
N VAL A 546 31.82 30.51 -33.85
CA VAL A 546 31.71 31.96 -33.57
C VAL A 546 30.36 32.35 -32.97
N SER A 547 29.31 31.54 -33.16
CA SER A 547 27.98 31.74 -32.54
C SER A 547 27.22 30.42 -32.50
N THR A 548 26.69 30.03 -31.34
CA THR A 548 25.89 28.81 -31.16
C THR A 548 24.68 29.07 -30.23
N PRO A 549 23.57 28.33 -30.38
CA PRO A 549 23.26 27.36 -31.44
C PRO A 549 23.02 28.05 -32.79
N PHE A 550 23.20 27.33 -33.89
CA PHE A 550 22.90 27.85 -35.22
C PHE A 550 21.41 27.69 -35.54
N GLN A 551 20.78 28.73 -36.07
CA GLN A 551 19.37 28.71 -36.49
C GLN A 551 19.24 29.29 -37.90
N ALA A 552 18.48 28.61 -38.76
CA ALA A 552 18.29 28.99 -40.16
C ALA A 552 16.85 28.70 -40.63
N THR A 553 16.42 29.41 -41.67
CA THR A 553 15.12 29.20 -42.33
C THR A 553 15.30 29.16 -43.83
N VAL A 554 14.57 28.28 -44.52
CA VAL A 554 14.67 28.08 -45.97
C VAL A 554 13.29 27.75 -46.55
N LEU A 555 12.89 28.39 -47.66
CA LEU A 555 11.65 28.03 -48.36
C LEU A 555 11.83 26.65 -49.02
N GLU A 556 10.78 25.84 -49.06
CA GLU A 556 10.89 24.50 -49.65
C GLU A 556 11.19 24.51 -51.16
N ASN A 557 10.59 25.45 -51.89
CA ASN A 557 10.70 25.54 -53.36
C ASN A 557 12.05 26.08 -53.89
N VAL A 558 13.09 26.17 -53.06
CA VAL A 558 14.42 26.64 -53.49
C VAL A 558 15.14 25.61 -54.37
N PRO A 559 15.91 26.04 -55.38
CA PRO A 559 16.63 25.12 -56.25
C PRO A 559 17.81 24.45 -55.53
N LEU A 560 18.15 23.24 -55.98
CA LEU A 560 19.36 22.52 -55.54
C LEU A 560 20.61 23.40 -55.67
N GLY A 561 21.45 23.38 -54.63
CA GLY A 561 22.63 24.24 -54.50
C GLY A 561 22.36 25.62 -53.87
N TYR A 562 21.12 25.92 -53.45
CA TYR A 562 20.82 27.14 -52.70
C TYR A 562 21.56 27.20 -51.35
N SER A 563 22.32 28.27 -51.11
CA SER A 563 23.06 28.49 -49.87
C SER A 563 22.18 29.04 -48.75
N ILE A 564 22.13 28.32 -47.63
CA ILE A 564 21.20 28.61 -46.52
C ILE A 564 21.88 29.43 -45.42
N ILE A 565 22.98 28.91 -44.88
CA ILE A 565 23.71 29.49 -43.76
C ILE A 565 25.21 29.25 -43.91
N HIS A 566 26.01 30.20 -43.44
CA HIS A 566 27.45 30.09 -43.33
C HIS A 566 27.82 29.71 -41.90
N ILE A 567 28.35 28.50 -41.71
CA ILE A 567 28.91 28.06 -40.43
C ILE A 567 30.37 28.51 -40.38
N GLN A 568 30.74 29.18 -39.29
CA GLN A 568 32.12 29.61 -39.05
C GLN A 568 32.57 29.22 -37.65
N ALA A 569 33.69 28.50 -37.60
CA ALA A 569 34.54 28.39 -36.43
C ALA A 569 35.83 29.18 -36.65
N VAL A 570 36.53 29.45 -35.55
CA VAL A 570 37.87 30.03 -35.49
C VAL A 570 38.73 29.14 -34.62
N ASP A 571 40.01 29.07 -34.95
CA ASP A 571 41.03 28.45 -34.12
C ASP A 571 42.03 29.50 -33.65
N ALA A 572 42.73 29.22 -32.55
CA ALA A 572 43.72 30.12 -31.95
C ALA A 572 45.15 29.83 -32.42
N ASP A 573 45.42 28.57 -32.76
CA ASP A 573 46.73 28.02 -33.12
C ASP A 573 47.19 28.53 -34.52
N SER A 574 48.13 27.85 -35.20
CA SER A 574 48.64 28.33 -36.50
C SER A 574 49.08 27.23 -37.48
N GLY A 575 48.98 27.54 -38.77
CA GLY A 575 49.30 26.58 -39.83
C GLY A 575 48.24 25.48 -39.92
N ASP A 576 48.65 24.21 -40.00
CA ASP A 576 47.73 23.08 -40.08
C ASP A 576 46.94 22.84 -38.77
N ASN A 577 47.47 23.28 -37.62
CA ASN A 577 46.76 23.28 -36.34
C ASN A 577 45.55 24.24 -36.40
N SER A 578 45.71 25.42 -37.00
CA SER A 578 44.58 26.34 -37.26
C SER A 578 43.68 25.97 -38.45
N ARG A 579 44.00 24.90 -39.19
CA ARG A 579 43.40 24.65 -40.51
C ARG A 579 42.14 23.82 -40.39
N LEU A 580 40.99 24.50 -40.42
CA LEU A 580 39.68 23.87 -40.23
C LEU A 580 39.16 23.07 -41.43
N GLU A 581 38.50 21.94 -41.13
CA GLU A 581 37.58 21.20 -42.01
C GLU A 581 36.21 21.05 -41.34
N TYR A 582 35.14 21.32 -42.10
CA TYR A 582 33.76 21.24 -41.63
C TYR A 582 33.03 19.97 -42.13
N LEU A 583 32.25 19.33 -41.26
CA LEU A 583 31.48 18.11 -41.55
C LEU A 583 30.08 18.19 -40.93
N LEU A 584 29.05 17.71 -41.63
CA LEU A 584 27.73 17.49 -41.00
C LEU A 584 27.70 16.14 -40.30
N THR A 585 27.19 16.12 -39.07
CA THR A 585 27.05 14.94 -38.24
C THR A 585 25.56 14.66 -37.98
N GLU A 586 25.24 13.45 -37.51
CA GLU A 586 23.86 12.99 -37.23
C GLU A 586 22.95 12.89 -38.49
N THR A 587 23.53 12.96 -39.69
CA THR A 587 22.83 12.89 -40.98
C THR A 587 22.29 11.50 -41.32
N THR A 588 21.08 11.43 -41.88
CA THR A 588 20.47 10.21 -42.44
C THR A 588 20.94 9.88 -43.86
N PRO A 589 20.69 8.66 -44.38
CA PRO A 589 20.74 8.41 -45.82
C PRO A 589 19.78 9.34 -46.56
N ASN A 590 20.22 9.92 -47.69
CA ASN A 590 19.51 10.94 -48.46
C ASN A 590 19.20 12.24 -47.68
N PHE A 591 20.04 12.63 -46.71
CA PHE A 591 19.91 13.91 -46.01
C PHE A 591 19.90 15.10 -47.01
N PRO A 592 18.94 16.06 -46.91
CA PRO A 592 18.70 17.05 -47.95
C PRO A 592 19.65 18.26 -47.91
N PHE A 593 20.62 18.29 -46.99
CA PHE A 593 21.62 19.36 -46.87
C PHE A 593 23.04 18.82 -47.00
N SER A 594 23.95 19.65 -47.48
CA SER A 594 25.38 19.34 -47.53
C SER A 594 26.21 20.55 -47.13
N ILE A 595 27.36 20.34 -46.49
CA ILE A 595 28.31 21.40 -46.13
C ILE A 595 29.52 21.38 -47.05
N ASN A 596 29.99 22.55 -47.47
CA ASN A 596 31.29 22.66 -48.13
C ASN A 596 32.41 22.63 -47.07
N ASN A 597 33.17 21.52 -47.04
CA ASN A 597 34.15 21.22 -46.01
C ASN A 597 35.26 22.28 -45.81
N SER A 598 35.54 23.10 -46.82
CA SER A 598 36.59 24.13 -46.80
C SER A 598 36.09 25.57 -46.58
N THR A 599 34.77 25.79 -46.60
CA THR A 599 34.19 27.13 -46.45
C THR A 599 33.07 27.23 -45.41
N GLY A 600 32.52 26.10 -44.93
CA GLY A 600 31.45 26.08 -43.92
C GLY A 600 30.06 26.46 -44.43
N TRP A 601 29.88 26.72 -45.74
CA TRP A 601 28.56 26.96 -46.32
C TRP A 601 27.71 25.69 -46.39
N ILE A 602 26.50 25.77 -45.85
CA ILE A 602 25.48 24.73 -45.98
C ILE A 602 24.56 25.06 -47.16
N VAL A 603 24.37 24.08 -48.05
CA VAL A 603 23.55 24.19 -49.26
C VAL A 603 22.51 23.07 -49.34
N VAL A 604 21.39 23.36 -50.00
CA VAL A 604 20.36 22.38 -50.35
C VAL A 604 20.92 21.35 -51.35
N ALA A 605 20.78 20.06 -51.03
CA ALA A 605 21.33 18.92 -51.77
C ALA A 605 20.25 17.99 -52.36
N ALA A 606 19.03 18.01 -51.80
CA ALA A 606 17.83 17.37 -52.35
C ALA A 606 16.65 18.35 -52.30
N GLU A 607 15.56 18.03 -53.01
CA GLU A 607 14.32 18.82 -52.97
C GLU A 607 13.72 18.79 -51.55
N LEU A 608 13.10 19.90 -51.14
CA LEU A 608 12.49 20.09 -49.82
C LEU A 608 10.97 20.09 -49.95
N ASP A 609 10.29 19.66 -48.89
CA ASP A 609 8.84 19.45 -48.81
C ASP A 609 8.46 19.61 -47.32
N ARG A 610 7.73 20.67 -46.99
CA ARG A 610 7.38 21.06 -45.61
C ARG A 610 6.25 20.19 -45.05
N GLU A 611 5.30 19.78 -45.88
CA GLU A 611 4.23 18.86 -45.49
C GLU A 611 4.77 17.47 -45.10
N SER A 612 5.88 17.05 -45.72
CA SER A 612 6.65 15.86 -45.32
C SER A 612 7.52 16.11 -44.08
N VAL A 613 8.35 17.18 -44.06
CA VAL A 613 9.26 17.52 -42.94
C VAL A 613 9.45 19.03 -42.81
N ASP A 614 8.82 19.63 -41.79
CA ASP A 614 8.88 21.08 -41.52
C ASP A 614 10.15 21.53 -40.77
N PHE A 615 10.88 20.60 -40.12
CA PHE A 615 12.01 20.93 -39.27
C PHE A 615 13.10 19.85 -39.27
N TYR A 616 14.36 20.30 -39.38
CA TYR A 616 15.56 19.48 -39.26
C TYR A 616 16.46 19.99 -38.14
N ASN A 617 16.86 19.09 -37.24
CA ASN A 617 17.92 19.34 -36.25
C ASN A 617 19.06 18.36 -36.51
N PHE A 618 20.28 18.88 -36.66
CA PHE A 618 21.46 18.09 -37.01
C PHE A 618 22.75 18.73 -36.48
N GLY A 619 23.81 17.94 -36.38
CA GLY A 619 25.11 18.40 -35.93
C GLY A 619 25.97 18.98 -37.06
N VAL A 620 26.86 19.90 -36.69
CA VAL A 620 28.05 20.25 -37.46
C VAL A 620 29.29 20.09 -36.57
N GLU A 621 30.31 19.45 -37.13
CA GLU A 621 31.64 19.33 -36.54
C GLU A 621 32.60 20.26 -37.30
N ALA A 622 33.44 20.98 -36.56
CA ALA A 622 34.63 21.65 -37.08
C ALA A 622 35.85 21.01 -36.43
N ARG A 623 36.77 20.49 -37.26
CA ARG A 623 38.02 19.87 -36.81
C ARG A 623 39.22 20.58 -37.39
N ASP A 624 40.34 20.56 -36.67
CA ASP A 624 41.63 20.99 -37.19
C ASP A 624 42.26 19.95 -38.14
N HIS A 625 43.52 20.19 -38.52
CA HIS A 625 44.40 19.25 -39.21
C HIS A 625 45.73 19.00 -38.46
N GLY A 626 45.79 19.30 -37.17
CA GLY A 626 46.97 19.13 -36.32
C GLY A 626 47.15 17.72 -35.79
N TYR A 627 47.97 17.58 -34.74
CA TYR A 627 48.21 16.29 -34.09
C TYR A 627 48.49 16.44 -32.58
N PRO A 628 47.64 15.92 -31.68
CA PRO A 628 46.39 15.20 -31.97
C PRO A 628 45.33 16.12 -32.58
N VAL A 629 44.51 15.60 -33.50
CA VAL A 629 43.39 16.36 -34.07
C VAL A 629 42.36 16.66 -32.97
N MET A 630 41.99 17.92 -32.81
CA MET A 630 40.86 18.37 -32.01
C MET A 630 39.68 18.77 -32.88
N SER A 631 38.49 18.73 -32.28
CA SER A 631 37.25 19.18 -32.92
C SER A 631 36.26 19.70 -31.89
N SER A 632 35.32 20.51 -32.36
CA SER A 632 34.12 20.87 -31.62
C SER A 632 32.88 20.60 -32.46
N SER A 633 31.74 20.45 -31.77
CA SER A 633 30.43 20.24 -32.38
C SER A 633 29.42 21.29 -31.92
N ALA A 634 28.49 21.62 -32.82
CA ALA A 634 27.36 22.50 -32.58
C ALA A 634 26.10 21.94 -33.25
N SER A 635 24.92 22.27 -32.71
CA SER A 635 23.65 21.96 -33.35
C SER A 635 23.20 23.06 -34.31
N ILE A 636 22.55 22.63 -35.39
CA ILE A 636 21.86 23.48 -36.37
C ILE A 636 20.39 23.12 -36.34
N SER A 637 19.55 24.09 -36.00
CA SER A 637 18.10 24.02 -36.16
C SER A 637 17.69 24.71 -37.45
N MET A 638 17.06 23.97 -38.36
CA MET A 638 16.67 24.45 -39.68
C MET A 638 15.17 24.26 -39.90
N THR A 639 14.44 25.36 -40.00
CA THR A 639 12.99 25.36 -40.22
C THR A 639 12.71 25.55 -41.71
N ILE A 640 11.85 24.70 -42.27
CA ILE A 640 11.35 24.84 -43.63
C ILE A 640 10.18 25.83 -43.62
N LEU A 641 10.21 26.78 -44.55
CA LEU A 641 9.18 27.81 -44.72
C LEU A 641 8.25 27.43 -45.87
N ASP A 642 6.97 27.61 -45.58
CA ASP A 642 5.82 27.27 -46.40
C ASP A 642 5.70 28.08 -47.70
N VAL A 643 5.24 27.39 -48.74
CA VAL A 643 4.82 27.93 -50.02
C VAL A 643 3.48 27.31 -50.38
N ASN A 644 2.48 28.12 -50.78
CA ASN A 644 1.15 27.62 -51.17
C ASN A 644 1.20 26.69 -52.42
N ASP A 645 1.40 25.41 -52.14
CA ASP A 645 1.82 24.36 -53.06
C ASP A 645 0.76 23.24 -53.17
N ASN A 646 -0.02 23.02 -52.11
CA ASN A 646 -1.16 22.11 -52.09
C ASN A 646 -2.42 22.79 -52.63
N ASN A 647 -3.61 22.21 -52.42
CA ASN A 647 -4.87 22.87 -52.76
C ASN A 647 -5.93 22.51 -51.71
N PRO A 648 -6.86 23.43 -51.38
CA PRO A 648 -7.89 23.17 -50.38
C PRO A 648 -8.91 22.15 -50.90
N GLU A 649 -8.72 20.86 -50.59
CA GLU A 649 -9.55 19.75 -51.08
C GLU A 649 -10.79 19.53 -50.20
N PHE A 650 -11.97 19.49 -50.82
CA PHE A 650 -13.21 19.14 -50.13
C PHE A 650 -13.18 17.72 -49.58
N THR A 651 -13.49 17.58 -48.29
CA THR A 651 -13.60 16.30 -47.57
C THR A 651 -14.60 15.32 -48.21
N GLN A 652 -15.61 15.85 -48.92
CA GLN A 652 -16.50 15.07 -49.77
C GLN A 652 -16.76 15.82 -51.08
N LYS A 653 -16.57 15.15 -52.23
CA LYS A 653 -16.85 15.74 -53.56
C LYS A 653 -18.35 15.89 -53.86
N ALA A 654 -19.23 15.22 -53.10
CA ALA A 654 -20.67 15.35 -53.18
C ALA A 654 -21.37 15.16 -51.82
N TYR A 655 -22.32 16.05 -51.51
CA TYR A 655 -23.19 16.02 -50.33
C TYR A 655 -24.66 15.89 -50.76
N TYR A 656 -25.49 15.19 -49.99
CA TYR A 656 -26.90 14.95 -50.30
C TYR A 656 -27.80 15.24 -49.08
N MET A 657 -28.69 16.23 -49.20
CA MET A 657 -29.58 16.68 -48.13
C MET A 657 -31.05 16.57 -48.55
N ARG A 658 -31.95 16.46 -47.57
CA ARG A 658 -33.41 16.64 -47.72
C ARG A 658 -33.85 17.83 -46.87
N LEU A 659 -34.73 18.69 -47.41
CA LEU A 659 -35.24 19.88 -46.72
C LEU A 659 -36.71 20.12 -47.08
N ASN A 660 -37.58 20.30 -46.08
CA ASN A 660 -39.01 20.58 -46.27
C ASN A 660 -39.23 21.98 -46.89
N GLU A 661 -40.28 22.17 -47.69
CA GLU A 661 -40.65 23.50 -48.19
C GLU A 661 -40.97 24.52 -47.07
N ASP A 662 -41.50 24.07 -45.93
CA ASP A 662 -41.74 24.88 -44.71
C ASP A 662 -40.48 25.23 -43.90
N ALA A 663 -39.27 24.87 -44.38
CA ALA A 663 -38.03 25.21 -43.70
C ALA A 663 -37.86 26.74 -43.54
N ALA A 664 -37.54 27.18 -42.32
CA ALA A 664 -37.46 28.59 -41.98
C ALA A 664 -36.26 29.28 -42.66
N VAL A 665 -36.43 30.57 -42.98
CA VAL A 665 -35.30 31.41 -43.41
C VAL A 665 -34.30 31.51 -42.26
N GLY A 666 -33.05 31.16 -42.54
CA GLY A 666 -31.96 30.99 -41.57
C GLY A 666 -31.65 29.54 -41.21
N THR A 667 -32.46 28.54 -41.62
CA THR A 667 -32.19 27.13 -41.34
C THR A 667 -30.84 26.68 -41.94
N SER A 668 -29.97 26.14 -41.08
CA SER A 668 -28.75 25.43 -41.47
C SER A 668 -29.06 24.19 -42.30
N VAL A 669 -28.43 24.07 -43.48
CA VAL A 669 -28.67 22.99 -44.44
C VAL A 669 -27.57 21.94 -44.37
N VAL A 670 -26.30 22.38 -44.52
CA VAL A 670 -25.10 21.53 -44.39
C VAL A 670 -23.88 22.43 -44.22
N THR A 671 -22.90 22.01 -43.43
CA THR A 671 -21.55 22.62 -43.44
C THR A 671 -20.66 21.81 -44.35
N VAL A 672 -20.12 22.43 -45.40
CA VAL A 672 -19.06 21.83 -46.21
C VAL A 672 -17.69 22.23 -45.65
N SER A 673 -16.72 21.33 -45.72
CA SER A 673 -15.33 21.62 -45.34
C SER A 673 -14.36 21.15 -46.41
N ALA A 674 -13.33 21.95 -46.64
CA ALA A 674 -12.15 21.60 -47.38
C ALA A 674 -10.93 21.73 -46.47
N VAL A 675 -9.96 20.85 -46.65
CA VAL A 675 -8.71 20.82 -45.90
C VAL A 675 -7.61 21.20 -46.87
N ASP A 676 -6.77 22.13 -46.44
CA ASP A 676 -5.52 22.48 -47.10
C ASP A 676 -4.36 21.95 -46.26
N GLN A 677 -3.21 21.68 -46.87
CA GLN A 677 -2.04 21.15 -46.15
C GLN A 677 -1.02 22.25 -45.81
N ASP A 678 -1.03 23.34 -46.58
CA ASP A 678 -0.20 24.53 -46.38
C ASP A 678 -0.52 25.23 -45.02
N ILE A 679 0.51 25.69 -44.30
CA ILE A 679 0.37 26.21 -42.95
C ILE A 679 -0.27 27.61 -42.91
N ASN A 680 -1.33 27.74 -42.12
CA ASN A 680 -2.17 28.95 -42.03
C ASN A 680 -2.97 29.29 -43.31
N SER A 681 -3.16 28.36 -44.25
CA SER A 681 -4.07 28.58 -45.39
C SER A 681 -5.48 28.97 -44.92
N VAL A 682 -6.01 30.08 -45.45
CA VAL A 682 -7.31 30.65 -45.06
C VAL A 682 -8.37 30.28 -46.08
N VAL A 683 -8.84 29.04 -46.01
CA VAL A 683 -9.85 28.51 -46.94
C VAL A 683 -11.17 29.30 -46.83
N THR A 684 -11.54 29.96 -47.91
CA THR A 684 -12.81 30.67 -48.10
C THR A 684 -13.79 29.85 -48.95
N TYR A 685 -15.09 30.00 -48.71
CA TYR A 685 -16.14 29.21 -49.33
C TYR A 685 -17.17 30.07 -50.06
N GLN A 686 -17.58 29.66 -51.27
CA GLN A 686 -18.62 30.32 -52.07
C GLN A 686 -19.46 29.34 -52.88
N ILE A 687 -20.76 29.62 -53.09
CA ILE A 687 -21.61 28.86 -54.02
C ILE A 687 -21.42 29.44 -55.42
N SER A 688 -20.68 28.72 -56.27
CA SER A 688 -20.29 29.18 -57.62
C SER A 688 -21.35 28.90 -58.69
N SER A 689 -22.25 27.93 -58.50
CA SER A 689 -23.43 27.74 -59.38
C SER A 689 -24.55 26.93 -58.73
N GLY A 690 -25.69 26.76 -59.43
CA GLY A 690 -26.80 25.90 -59.02
C GLY A 690 -27.82 26.52 -58.05
N ASN A 691 -27.51 27.66 -57.44
CA ASN A 691 -28.38 28.39 -56.51
C ASN A 691 -29.52 29.14 -57.24
N THR A 692 -30.45 28.44 -57.87
CA THR A 692 -31.56 29.08 -58.62
C THR A 692 -32.39 29.95 -57.68
N ARG A 693 -32.73 31.18 -58.12
CA ARG A 693 -33.48 32.18 -57.34
C ARG A 693 -32.82 32.58 -56.00
N ASN A 694 -31.52 32.32 -55.79
CA ASN A 694 -30.76 32.66 -54.57
C ASN A 694 -31.42 32.13 -53.28
N ARG A 695 -31.95 30.90 -53.28
CA ARG A 695 -32.61 30.32 -52.09
C ARG A 695 -31.63 29.99 -50.96
N PHE A 696 -30.34 29.85 -51.25
CA PHE A 696 -29.30 29.50 -50.27
C PHE A 696 -28.23 30.59 -50.14
N SER A 697 -27.59 30.65 -48.98
CA SER A 697 -26.39 31.45 -48.68
C SER A 697 -25.30 30.55 -48.09
N ILE A 698 -24.05 31.01 -48.02
CA ILE A 698 -22.92 30.27 -47.43
C ILE A 698 -22.02 31.20 -46.60
N THR A 699 -21.48 30.70 -45.49
CA THR A 699 -20.45 31.42 -44.72
C THR A 699 -19.07 31.26 -45.37
N SER A 700 -18.35 32.36 -45.56
CA SER A 700 -17.08 32.36 -46.32
C SER A 700 -15.81 32.21 -45.46
N GLN A 701 -15.92 31.73 -44.22
CA GLN A 701 -14.82 31.72 -43.23
C GLN A 701 -14.24 30.31 -43.02
N SER A 702 -12.99 30.24 -42.56
CA SER A 702 -12.17 29.03 -42.41
C SER A 702 -12.66 28.02 -41.36
N GLY A 703 -13.74 28.31 -40.63
CA GLY A 703 -14.45 27.32 -39.80
C GLY A 703 -15.39 26.38 -40.59
N GLY A 704 -15.49 26.56 -41.90
CA GLY A 704 -16.33 25.76 -42.80
C GLY A 704 -17.43 26.57 -43.49
N GLY A 705 -17.82 26.11 -44.68
CA GLY A 705 -18.89 26.69 -45.48
C GLY A 705 -20.26 26.20 -45.01
N LEU A 706 -20.81 26.80 -43.96
CA LEU A 706 -22.20 26.56 -43.54
C LEU A 706 -23.15 27.15 -44.57
N ILE A 707 -23.85 26.27 -45.29
CA ILE A 707 -24.93 26.62 -46.20
C ILE A 707 -26.22 26.79 -45.39
N THR A 708 -26.86 27.94 -45.54
CA THR A 708 -28.15 28.28 -44.88
C THR A 708 -29.23 28.59 -45.91
N LEU A 709 -30.49 28.40 -45.53
CA LEU A 709 -31.63 28.80 -46.35
C LEU A 709 -31.86 30.32 -46.25
N ALA A 710 -31.67 31.04 -47.35
CA ALA A 710 -31.77 32.50 -47.43
C ALA A 710 -33.17 33.01 -47.78
N LEU A 711 -34.00 32.19 -48.43
CA LEU A 711 -35.40 32.49 -48.81
C LEU A 711 -36.26 31.22 -48.68
N PRO A 712 -37.56 31.32 -48.34
CA PRO A 712 -38.43 30.16 -48.14
C PRO A 712 -38.45 29.25 -49.37
N LEU A 713 -38.61 27.94 -49.20
CA LEU A 713 -38.63 26.97 -50.30
C LEU A 713 -40.00 26.87 -50.99
N ASP A 714 -40.10 26.03 -52.03
CA ASP A 714 -41.32 25.70 -52.76
C ASP A 714 -41.07 24.38 -53.53
N TYR A 715 -41.68 23.29 -53.04
CA TYR A 715 -41.61 21.93 -53.57
C TYR A 715 -42.28 21.77 -54.94
N LYS A 716 -43.23 22.64 -55.24
CA LYS A 716 -44.06 22.60 -56.45
C LYS A 716 -43.36 23.33 -57.60
N LEU A 717 -42.48 24.29 -57.31
CA LEU A 717 -41.62 24.98 -58.26
C LEU A 717 -40.26 24.31 -58.49
N GLU A 718 -39.60 23.76 -57.47
CA GLU A 718 -38.23 23.22 -57.60
C GLU A 718 -37.97 22.08 -56.60
N ARG A 719 -37.87 20.83 -57.08
CA ARG A 719 -37.73 19.64 -56.23
C ARG A 719 -36.30 19.28 -55.85
N GLN A 720 -35.31 19.87 -56.51
CA GLN A 720 -33.89 19.64 -56.22
C GLN A 720 -33.06 20.87 -56.60
N TYR A 721 -32.13 21.25 -55.74
CA TYR A 721 -31.05 22.20 -56.05
C TYR A 721 -29.74 21.43 -56.10
N ALA A 722 -28.98 21.58 -57.19
CA ALA A 722 -27.66 20.98 -57.36
C ALA A 722 -26.61 22.11 -57.29
N LEU A 723 -26.31 22.56 -56.07
CA LEU A 723 -25.35 23.64 -55.83
C LEU A 723 -23.95 23.14 -56.19
N THR A 724 -23.14 23.97 -56.86
CA THR A 724 -21.68 23.77 -56.90
C THR A 724 -21.06 24.76 -55.94
N VAL A 725 -20.19 24.26 -55.06
CA VAL A 725 -19.50 25.03 -54.02
C VAL A 725 -18.02 24.98 -54.30
N THR A 726 -17.35 26.10 -54.13
CA THR A 726 -15.91 26.28 -54.36
C THR A 726 -15.24 26.65 -53.05
N ALA A 727 -14.15 25.96 -52.74
CA ALA A 727 -13.21 26.29 -51.67
C ALA A 727 -11.97 26.93 -52.29
N SER A 728 -11.42 27.98 -51.68
CA SER A 728 -10.21 28.66 -52.18
C SER A 728 -9.46 29.38 -51.06
N ASP A 729 -8.15 29.17 -51.01
CA ASP A 729 -7.13 29.84 -50.19
C ASP A 729 -6.87 31.30 -50.62
N GLY A 730 -7.19 31.64 -51.87
CA GLY A 730 -6.91 32.92 -52.54
C GLY A 730 -6.14 32.80 -53.86
N THR A 731 -5.49 31.65 -54.11
CA THR A 731 -4.59 31.38 -55.25
C THR A 731 -4.96 30.11 -56.02
N ARG A 732 -5.53 29.11 -55.34
CA ARG A 732 -5.92 27.79 -55.83
C ARG A 732 -7.34 27.45 -55.36
N LEU A 733 -7.93 26.38 -55.88
CA LEU A 733 -9.33 26.01 -55.58
C LEU A 733 -9.68 24.55 -55.88
N ASP A 734 -10.68 24.04 -55.16
CA ASP A 734 -11.40 22.79 -55.45
C ASP A 734 -12.92 23.05 -55.56
N THR A 735 -13.68 22.08 -56.07
CA THR A 735 -15.15 22.16 -56.17
C THR A 735 -15.87 20.88 -55.75
N ALA A 736 -16.93 21.04 -54.95
CA ALA A 736 -17.83 19.97 -54.54
C ALA A 736 -19.29 20.30 -54.93
N LYS A 737 -20.15 19.28 -54.95
CA LYS A 737 -21.58 19.43 -55.24
C LYS A 737 -22.44 19.20 -54.00
N VAL A 738 -23.48 20.00 -53.81
CA VAL A 738 -24.47 19.83 -52.75
C VAL A 738 -25.85 19.68 -53.37
N PHE A 739 -26.42 18.48 -53.27
CA PHE A 739 -27.76 18.18 -53.75
C PHE A 739 -28.77 18.35 -52.61
N VAL A 740 -29.59 19.40 -52.66
CA VAL A 740 -30.67 19.65 -51.70
C VAL A 740 -31.99 19.24 -52.35
N ASN A 741 -32.51 18.07 -51.98
CA ASN A 741 -33.84 17.62 -52.40
C ASN A 741 -34.90 18.31 -51.53
N VAL A 742 -35.87 18.97 -52.15
CA VAL A 742 -37.01 19.55 -51.44
C VAL A 742 -38.06 18.45 -51.20
N THR A 743 -38.66 18.43 -50.01
CA THR A 743 -39.80 17.56 -49.69
C THR A 743 -41.06 18.37 -49.41
N ASP A 744 -42.23 17.76 -49.62
CA ASP A 744 -43.52 18.30 -49.20
C ASP A 744 -43.62 18.33 -47.66
N ALA A 745 -44.53 19.13 -47.12
CA ALA A 745 -44.61 19.39 -45.69
C ALA A 745 -45.20 18.23 -44.88
N ASN A 746 -44.60 17.94 -43.72
CA ASN A 746 -45.19 17.07 -42.71
C ASN A 746 -46.15 17.92 -41.86
N THR A 747 -47.45 17.82 -42.07
CA THR A 747 -48.48 18.72 -41.51
C THR A 747 -49.27 18.11 -40.37
N HIS A 748 -49.59 16.81 -40.42
CA HIS A 748 -50.26 16.07 -39.34
C HIS A 748 -49.23 15.43 -38.39
N ARG A 749 -49.61 14.42 -37.62
CA ARG A 749 -48.72 13.61 -36.77
C ARG A 749 -49.39 12.26 -36.49
N PRO A 750 -48.65 11.22 -36.07
CA PRO A 750 -49.26 10.00 -35.56
C PRO A 750 -50.12 10.32 -34.35
N VAL A 751 -51.27 9.66 -34.22
CA VAL A 751 -52.16 9.75 -33.04
C VAL A 751 -52.58 8.35 -32.63
N PHE A 752 -52.36 7.98 -31.37
CA PHE A 752 -52.84 6.72 -30.81
C PHE A 752 -54.36 6.72 -30.61
N GLN A 753 -54.99 5.55 -30.69
CA GLN A 753 -56.45 5.42 -30.49
C GLN A 753 -56.88 5.69 -29.04
N SER A 754 -55.97 5.47 -28.08
CA SER A 754 -56.13 5.76 -26.65
C SER A 754 -54.84 6.36 -26.09
N SER A 755 -54.94 7.18 -25.04
CA SER A 755 -53.78 7.70 -24.28
C SER A 755 -53.27 6.75 -23.19
N HIS A 756 -53.97 5.63 -22.98
CA HIS A 756 -53.61 4.57 -22.04
C HIS A 756 -54.19 3.25 -22.53
N TYR A 757 -53.45 2.17 -22.38
CA TYR A 757 -53.87 0.79 -22.62
C TYR A 757 -53.59 -0.01 -21.35
N THR A 758 -54.51 -0.89 -20.95
CA THR A 758 -54.28 -1.85 -19.87
C THR A 758 -54.54 -3.25 -20.40
N VAL A 759 -53.65 -4.20 -20.10
CA VAL A 759 -53.74 -5.61 -20.54
C VAL A 759 -53.34 -6.54 -19.40
N ASN A 760 -54.02 -7.69 -19.31
CA ASN A 760 -53.71 -8.74 -18.34
C ASN A 760 -53.04 -9.92 -19.04
N ILE A 761 -51.92 -10.41 -18.48
CA ILE A 761 -51.19 -11.58 -18.98
C ILE A 761 -50.86 -12.50 -17.80
N ASN A 762 -51.03 -13.81 -17.96
CA ASN A 762 -50.59 -14.77 -16.94
C ASN A 762 -49.05 -14.90 -17.00
N GLU A 763 -48.41 -15.24 -15.89
CA GLU A 763 -46.97 -15.52 -15.89
C GLU A 763 -46.60 -16.82 -16.62
N ASP A 764 -47.51 -17.81 -16.65
CA ASP A 764 -47.39 -19.10 -17.35
C ASP A 764 -47.19 -19.03 -18.89
N ARG A 765 -47.06 -17.81 -19.44
CA ARG A 765 -46.94 -17.56 -20.88
C ARG A 765 -45.48 -17.73 -21.33
N PRO A 766 -45.21 -18.63 -22.29
CA PRO A 766 -43.85 -18.79 -22.81
C PRO A 766 -43.38 -17.52 -23.53
N VAL A 767 -42.07 -17.30 -23.51
CA VAL A 767 -41.34 -16.26 -24.27
C VAL A 767 -41.79 -16.22 -25.74
N SER A 768 -41.79 -15.02 -26.33
CA SER A 768 -42.35 -14.68 -27.65
C SER A 768 -43.88 -14.70 -27.75
N THR A 769 -44.59 -14.67 -26.61
CA THR A 769 -46.03 -14.43 -26.60
C THR A 769 -46.34 -12.95 -26.87
N THR A 770 -47.24 -12.67 -27.82
CA THR A 770 -47.77 -11.33 -28.05
C THR A 770 -48.72 -10.93 -26.92
N VAL A 771 -48.40 -9.84 -26.23
CA VAL A 771 -49.20 -9.29 -25.13
C VAL A 771 -50.37 -8.47 -25.69
N VAL A 772 -50.07 -7.55 -26.60
CA VAL A 772 -51.04 -6.63 -27.23
C VAL A 772 -50.46 -6.11 -28.55
N VAL A 773 -51.33 -5.64 -29.46
CA VAL A 773 -50.92 -4.88 -30.65
C VAL A 773 -51.50 -3.47 -30.52
N ILE A 774 -50.64 -2.47 -30.47
CA ILE A 774 -51.02 -1.05 -30.37
C ILE A 774 -50.83 -0.40 -31.75
N SER A 775 -51.71 0.53 -32.12
CA SER A 775 -51.57 1.26 -33.39
C SER A 775 -51.94 2.73 -33.24
N ALA A 776 -51.23 3.55 -34.02
CA ALA A 776 -51.50 4.96 -34.26
C ALA A 776 -51.88 5.16 -35.73
N THR A 777 -52.44 6.32 -36.05
CA THR A 777 -52.78 6.74 -37.42
C THR A 777 -52.31 8.16 -37.70
N ASP A 778 -51.88 8.42 -38.92
CA ASP A 778 -51.52 9.75 -39.44
C ASP A 778 -52.42 10.09 -40.65
N GLU A 779 -52.65 11.38 -40.91
CA GLU A 779 -53.51 11.89 -41.99
C GLU A 779 -52.74 12.44 -43.21
N ASP A 780 -51.40 12.51 -43.15
CA ASP A 780 -50.56 12.87 -44.30
C ASP A 780 -50.42 11.69 -45.31
N THR A 781 -49.45 11.75 -46.25
CA THR A 781 -49.27 10.70 -47.26
C THR A 781 -47.80 10.38 -47.55
N GLY A 782 -47.52 9.16 -48.03
CA GLY A 782 -46.16 8.68 -48.30
C GLY A 782 -45.37 8.47 -47.01
N GLU A 783 -44.08 8.82 -47.01
CA GLU A 783 -43.24 8.74 -45.80
C GLU A 783 -43.75 9.62 -44.66
N ASN A 784 -44.39 10.76 -44.95
CA ASN A 784 -44.98 11.64 -43.93
C ASN A 784 -46.09 10.93 -43.12
N ALA A 785 -46.67 9.83 -43.63
CA ALA A 785 -47.63 8.99 -42.89
C ALA A 785 -47.11 7.57 -42.60
N ARG A 786 -45.82 7.26 -42.86
CA ARG A 786 -45.22 5.98 -42.49
C ARG A 786 -44.82 6.01 -41.02
N ILE A 787 -45.68 5.47 -40.18
CA ILE A 787 -45.45 5.33 -38.74
C ILE A 787 -44.40 4.24 -38.47
N THR A 788 -43.56 4.48 -37.47
CA THR A 788 -42.68 3.49 -36.83
C THR A 788 -42.89 3.57 -35.32
N TYR A 789 -42.99 2.42 -34.65
CA TYR A 789 -43.19 2.32 -33.20
C TYR A 789 -41.87 2.04 -32.47
N PHE A 790 -41.76 2.52 -31.24
CA PHE A 790 -40.68 2.17 -30.31
C PHE A 790 -41.15 2.27 -28.85
N MET A 791 -40.42 1.59 -27.97
CA MET A 791 -40.53 1.71 -26.52
C MET A 791 -39.50 2.74 -26.05
N ASP A 792 -39.89 3.70 -25.23
CA ASP A 792 -38.97 4.77 -24.77
C ASP A 792 -38.02 4.25 -23.67
N ASP A 793 -38.49 3.31 -22.85
CA ASP A 793 -37.72 2.62 -21.81
C ASP A 793 -37.40 1.18 -22.24
N SER A 794 -36.16 0.73 -22.03
CA SER A 794 -35.72 -0.64 -22.38
C SER A 794 -36.01 -1.62 -21.24
N ILE A 795 -37.24 -2.15 -21.17
CA ILE A 795 -37.62 -3.18 -20.19
C ILE A 795 -37.32 -4.59 -20.76
N PRO A 796 -36.38 -5.38 -20.17
CA PRO A 796 -35.85 -6.59 -20.81
C PRO A 796 -36.87 -7.73 -20.97
N GLN A 797 -37.98 -7.69 -20.23
CA GLN A 797 -39.09 -8.63 -20.39
C GLN A 797 -39.91 -8.42 -21.67
N PHE A 798 -39.83 -7.25 -22.33
CA PHE A 798 -40.70 -6.90 -23.46
C PHE A 798 -39.96 -6.24 -24.63
N ASP A 799 -40.44 -6.48 -25.85
CA ASP A 799 -40.02 -5.78 -27.06
C ASP A 799 -41.24 -5.42 -27.93
N ILE A 800 -41.12 -4.41 -28.79
CA ILE A 800 -42.18 -3.95 -29.68
C ILE A 800 -41.73 -3.99 -31.14
N ASP A 801 -42.47 -4.73 -31.97
CA ASP A 801 -42.23 -4.78 -33.41
C ASP A 801 -42.47 -3.38 -34.04
N PRO A 802 -41.46 -2.77 -34.70
CA PRO A 802 -41.48 -1.35 -35.06
C PRO A 802 -42.40 -1.02 -36.24
N ASP A 803 -42.77 -2.01 -37.07
CA ASP A 803 -43.65 -1.81 -38.23
C ASP A 803 -45.12 -2.19 -37.94
N THR A 804 -45.37 -3.08 -36.97
CA THR A 804 -46.72 -3.59 -36.64
C THR A 804 -47.26 -3.13 -35.29
N GLY A 805 -46.41 -2.65 -34.37
CA GLY A 805 -46.80 -2.23 -33.03
C GLY A 805 -47.16 -3.39 -32.08
N ALA A 806 -46.73 -4.61 -32.39
CA ALA A 806 -46.96 -5.80 -31.58
C ALA A 806 -45.95 -5.88 -30.42
N VAL A 807 -46.44 -5.78 -29.18
CA VAL A 807 -45.64 -5.97 -27.96
C VAL A 807 -45.56 -7.46 -27.63
N THR A 808 -44.34 -7.97 -27.41
CA THR A 808 -44.04 -9.38 -27.20
C THR A 808 -43.17 -9.60 -25.97
N THR A 809 -43.32 -10.74 -25.29
CA THR A 809 -42.43 -11.16 -24.20
C THR A 809 -41.07 -11.62 -24.73
N GLN A 810 -39.98 -11.16 -24.12
CA GLN A 810 -38.60 -11.55 -24.44
C GLN A 810 -37.93 -12.37 -23.32
N MET A 811 -38.52 -12.35 -22.12
CA MET A 811 -38.16 -13.21 -20.99
C MET A 811 -39.43 -13.83 -20.41
N GLU A 812 -39.25 -14.83 -19.56
CA GLU A 812 -40.33 -15.39 -18.74
C GLU A 812 -40.81 -14.32 -17.74
N LEU A 813 -42.09 -14.36 -17.38
CA LEU A 813 -42.69 -13.46 -16.40
C LEU A 813 -42.82 -14.21 -15.06
N ASP A 814 -42.81 -13.46 -13.97
CA ASP A 814 -42.86 -13.94 -12.58
C ASP A 814 -43.65 -12.89 -11.77
N TYR A 815 -44.76 -13.31 -11.16
CA TYR A 815 -45.66 -12.44 -10.39
C TYR A 815 -45.09 -12.10 -9.01
N GLU A 816 -44.42 -13.05 -8.36
CA GLU A 816 -43.76 -12.86 -7.07
C GLU A 816 -42.65 -11.80 -7.11
N ASP A 817 -41.91 -11.73 -8.22
CA ASP A 817 -40.89 -10.73 -8.47
C ASP A 817 -41.49 -9.41 -9.02
N GLN A 818 -42.45 -9.44 -9.96
CA GLN A 818 -43.07 -8.21 -10.48
C GLN A 818 -44.51 -8.35 -11.03
N VAL A 819 -45.49 -7.97 -10.18
CA VAL A 819 -46.94 -7.98 -10.47
C VAL A 819 -47.42 -7.07 -11.61
N SER A 820 -46.68 -6.03 -12.02
CA SER A 820 -47.06 -5.16 -13.13
C SER A 820 -45.91 -4.36 -13.74
N TYR A 821 -46.10 -3.95 -15.00
CA TYR A 821 -45.18 -3.15 -15.79
C TYR A 821 -45.92 -1.98 -16.45
N THR A 822 -45.24 -0.86 -16.66
CA THR A 822 -45.79 0.29 -17.42
C THR A 822 -44.79 0.67 -18.50
N LEU A 823 -45.17 0.48 -19.77
CA LEU A 823 -44.34 0.75 -20.92
C LEU A 823 -44.75 2.08 -21.55
N ALA A 824 -43.81 3.01 -21.73
CA ALA A 824 -43.99 4.18 -22.58
C ALA A 824 -43.74 3.78 -24.04
N ILE A 825 -44.74 3.95 -24.90
CA ILE A 825 -44.71 3.54 -26.30
C ILE A 825 -45.00 4.76 -27.17
N THR A 826 -44.04 5.08 -28.04
CA THR A 826 -44.09 6.26 -28.92
C THR A 826 -44.24 5.82 -30.37
N ALA A 827 -45.16 6.48 -31.08
CA ALA A 827 -45.36 6.34 -32.52
C ALA A 827 -44.83 7.59 -33.22
N ARG A 828 -44.02 7.41 -34.27
CA ARG A 828 -43.34 8.52 -34.98
C ARG A 828 -43.45 8.35 -36.48
N ASP A 829 -43.71 9.44 -37.21
CA ASP A 829 -43.73 9.45 -38.67
C ASP A 829 -42.31 9.47 -39.29
N ASN A 830 -42.19 9.22 -40.59
CA ASN A 830 -40.96 9.38 -41.37
C ASN A 830 -40.86 10.75 -42.10
N GLY A 831 -41.68 11.72 -41.71
CA GLY A 831 -41.69 13.07 -42.25
C GLY A 831 -40.47 13.91 -41.85
N ILE A 832 -40.39 15.14 -42.36
CA ILE A 832 -39.31 16.08 -42.03
C ILE A 832 -39.92 17.45 -41.71
N PRO A 833 -39.82 17.96 -40.46
CA PRO A 833 -39.37 17.26 -39.26
C PRO A 833 -40.31 16.09 -38.91
N GLN A 834 -39.75 15.02 -38.34
CA GLN A 834 -40.56 13.91 -37.82
C GLN A 834 -41.36 14.38 -36.61
N LYS A 835 -42.63 14.02 -36.52
CA LYS A 835 -43.47 14.22 -35.32
C LYS A 835 -43.84 12.88 -34.70
N SER A 836 -44.32 12.94 -33.47
CA SER A 836 -44.69 11.78 -32.69
C SER A 836 -45.80 12.09 -31.69
N ASP A 837 -46.36 11.01 -31.14
CA ASP A 837 -47.31 10.97 -30.03
C ASP A 837 -46.94 9.76 -29.16
N THR A 838 -47.25 9.80 -27.87
CA THR A 838 -46.80 8.81 -26.88
C THR A 838 -47.98 8.33 -26.04
N THR A 839 -48.09 7.02 -25.85
CA THR A 839 -49.10 6.38 -25.00
C THR A 839 -48.44 5.49 -23.96
N TYR A 840 -49.16 5.21 -22.87
CA TYR A 840 -48.72 4.26 -21.84
C TYR A 840 -49.48 2.93 -21.98
N LEU A 841 -48.75 1.83 -21.80
CA LEU A 841 -49.28 0.47 -21.71
C LEU A 841 -48.99 -0.12 -20.33
N GLU A 842 -50.03 -0.31 -19.54
CA GLU A 842 -50.02 -1.01 -18.26
C GLU A 842 -50.23 -2.52 -18.52
N ILE A 843 -49.23 -3.32 -18.20
CA ILE A 843 -49.29 -4.79 -18.25
C ILE A 843 -49.45 -5.27 -16.81
N LEU A 844 -50.60 -5.87 -16.51
CA LEU A 844 -50.89 -6.51 -15.23
C LEU A 844 -50.58 -8.00 -15.35
N VAL A 845 -49.68 -8.51 -14.50
CA VAL A 845 -49.40 -9.94 -14.42
C VAL A 845 -50.50 -10.61 -13.58
N ASN A 846 -51.03 -11.73 -14.05
CA ASN A 846 -51.94 -12.59 -13.30
C ASN A 846 -51.15 -13.76 -12.71
N ASP A 847 -51.17 -13.81 -11.38
CA ASP A 847 -50.82 -14.91 -10.49
C ASP A 847 -51.33 -16.30 -10.95
N VAL A 848 -50.44 -17.30 -10.90
CA VAL A 848 -50.65 -18.72 -11.21
C VAL A 848 -50.07 -19.57 -10.08
N ASN A 849 -50.77 -20.64 -9.68
CA ASN A 849 -50.37 -21.45 -8.51
C ASN A 849 -49.18 -22.38 -8.78
N ASP A 850 -47.96 -21.86 -8.80
CA ASP A 850 -46.74 -22.62 -9.08
C ASP A 850 -45.81 -22.82 -7.87
N ASN A 851 -45.83 -21.93 -6.86
CA ASN A 851 -45.24 -22.22 -5.56
C ASN A 851 -46.13 -23.18 -4.75
N SER A 852 -45.61 -23.72 -3.65
CA SER A 852 -46.37 -24.63 -2.79
C SER A 852 -46.13 -24.32 -1.31
N PRO A 853 -47.11 -24.63 -0.42
CA PRO A 853 -47.06 -24.17 0.95
C PRO A 853 -45.81 -24.66 1.68
N ARG A 854 -45.04 -23.77 2.31
CA ARG A 854 -43.79 -24.14 2.99
C ARG A 854 -43.89 -23.97 4.50
N PHE A 855 -43.74 -25.06 5.25
CA PHE A 855 -43.66 -25.04 6.71
C PHE A 855 -42.45 -24.25 7.24
N LEU A 856 -42.64 -23.58 8.38
CA LEU A 856 -41.59 -22.83 9.07
C LEU A 856 -40.57 -23.71 9.81
N ARG A 857 -40.82 -25.02 9.92
CA ARG A 857 -39.93 -26.04 10.51
C ARG A 857 -40.14 -27.38 9.83
N ASP A 858 -39.07 -28.18 9.74
CA ASP A 858 -39.10 -29.52 9.10
C ASP A 858 -39.81 -30.58 9.97
N HIS A 859 -39.91 -30.34 11.28
CA HIS A 859 -40.69 -31.14 12.22
C HIS A 859 -41.17 -30.29 13.42
N TYR A 860 -42.18 -30.78 14.12
CA TYR A 860 -42.73 -30.18 15.33
C TYR A 860 -42.81 -31.22 16.46
N VAL A 861 -42.73 -30.75 17.71
CA VAL A 861 -42.85 -31.59 18.92
C VAL A 861 -43.80 -30.90 19.89
N GLY A 862 -44.68 -31.68 20.53
CA GLY A 862 -45.60 -31.23 21.58
C GLY A 862 -45.64 -32.22 22.76
N THR A 863 -46.11 -31.74 23.90
CA THR A 863 -46.27 -32.54 25.13
C THR A 863 -47.59 -32.20 25.80
N VAL A 864 -48.33 -33.20 26.27
CA VAL A 864 -49.65 -33.01 26.91
C VAL A 864 -49.86 -34.06 28.00
N MET A 865 -50.53 -33.70 29.10
CA MET A 865 -50.94 -34.68 30.12
C MET A 865 -52.12 -35.51 29.59
N GLU A 866 -52.33 -36.72 30.11
CA GLU A 866 -53.44 -37.58 29.66
C GLU A 866 -54.81 -37.14 30.19
N ASP A 867 -54.86 -36.59 31.40
CA ASP A 867 -56.09 -36.15 32.08
C ASP A 867 -56.82 -34.98 31.40
N VAL A 868 -56.18 -34.35 30.41
CA VAL A 868 -56.66 -33.12 29.79
C VAL A 868 -58.03 -33.31 29.12
N PRO A 869 -58.90 -32.29 29.15
CA PRO A 869 -60.14 -32.32 28.40
C PRO A 869 -59.88 -32.40 26.89
N VAL A 870 -60.82 -33.00 26.17
CA VAL A 870 -60.90 -32.93 24.70
C VAL A 870 -60.87 -31.48 24.21
N PHE A 871 -60.31 -31.26 23.01
CA PHE A 871 -60.00 -29.95 22.39
C PHE A 871 -58.86 -29.15 23.03
N THR A 872 -58.06 -29.77 23.92
CA THR A 872 -56.83 -29.16 24.47
C THR A 872 -55.78 -28.96 23.38
N SER A 873 -55.23 -27.76 23.26
CA SER A 873 -54.17 -27.42 22.29
C SER A 873 -52.83 -28.03 22.71
N VAL A 874 -52.14 -28.70 21.78
CA VAL A 874 -50.88 -29.42 22.05
C VAL A 874 -49.68 -28.72 21.39
N VAL A 875 -49.78 -28.44 20.09
CA VAL A 875 -48.72 -27.78 19.31
C VAL A 875 -49.33 -27.05 18.12
N GLN A 876 -48.70 -25.96 17.66
CA GLN A 876 -49.14 -25.21 16.47
C GLN A 876 -48.09 -25.35 15.37
N VAL A 877 -48.51 -25.89 14.22
CA VAL A 877 -47.74 -25.84 12.97
C VAL A 877 -48.06 -24.56 12.20
N SER A 878 -47.15 -24.12 11.34
CA SER A 878 -47.38 -22.96 10.49
C SER A 878 -46.56 -23.07 9.20
N ALA A 879 -47.19 -22.70 8.09
CA ALA A 879 -46.61 -22.64 6.76
C ALA A 879 -47.00 -21.32 6.08
N THR A 880 -46.18 -20.91 5.11
CA THR A 880 -46.37 -19.73 4.27
C THR A 880 -46.26 -20.15 2.83
N ASP A 881 -47.10 -19.59 1.97
CA ASP A 881 -46.93 -19.67 0.53
C ASP A 881 -46.36 -18.35 -0.04
N ARG A 882 -45.99 -18.35 -1.32
CA ARG A 882 -45.54 -17.13 -2.03
C ARG A 882 -46.64 -16.51 -2.91
N ASP A 883 -47.42 -17.35 -3.57
CA ASP A 883 -48.52 -16.96 -4.47
C ASP A 883 -49.53 -16.01 -3.78
N SER A 884 -50.44 -15.45 -4.58
CA SER A 884 -51.40 -14.42 -4.19
C SER A 884 -52.82 -14.95 -3.92
N GLY A 885 -53.65 -14.10 -3.30
CA GLY A 885 -55.11 -14.26 -3.24
C GLY A 885 -55.64 -15.56 -2.63
N LEU A 886 -55.93 -16.55 -3.48
CA LEU A 886 -56.36 -17.91 -3.09
C LEU A 886 -55.25 -18.94 -3.24
N ASN A 887 -54.36 -18.75 -4.21
CA ASN A 887 -53.20 -19.59 -4.43
C ASN A 887 -52.29 -19.49 -3.21
N GLY A 888 -52.01 -18.27 -2.73
CA GLY A 888 -51.26 -18.03 -1.49
C GLY A 888 -51.87 -18.55 -0.18
N ARG A 889 -53.07 -19.12 -0.22
CA ARG A 889 -53.94 -19.23 0.97
C ARG A 889 -53.92 -20.63 1.59
N VAL A 890 -52.87 -20.87 2.37
CA VAL A 890 -52.63 -22.10 3.14
C VAL A 890 -53.77 -22.48 4.10
N PHE A 891 -54.12 -23.77 4.12
CA PHE A 891 -54.90 -24.49 5.12
C PHE A 891 -54.16 -25.76 5.57
N TYR A 892 -54.46 -26.24 6.77
CA TYR A 892 -53.81 -27.42 7.37
C TYR A 892 -54.77 -28.61 7.47
N THR A 893 -54.26 -29.83 7.27
CA THR A 893 -55.07 -31.06 7.35
C THR A 893 -54.22 -32.29 7.68
N PHE A 894 -54.79 -33.29 8.36
CA PHE A 894 -54.22 -34.65 8.44
C PHE A 894 -54.69 -35.55 7.27
N GLN A 895 -55.54 -35.05 6.37
CA GLN A 895 -56.12 -35.87 5.30
C GLN A 895 -55.06 -36.38 4.31
N GLY A 896 -54.76 -37.67 4.40
CA GLY A 896 -53.71 -38.34 3.62
C GLY A 896 -52.36 -38.45 4.33
N GLY A 897 -52.33 -38.21 5.64
CA GLY A 897 -51.23 -38.52 6.56
C GLY A 897 -51.75 -39.27 7.79
N GLU A 898 -51.08 -39.09 8.93
CA GLU A 898 -51.35 -39.81 10.18
C GLU A 898 -51.93 -38.84 11.24
N ASP A 899 -53.08 -39.18 11.83
CA ASP A 899 -53.81 -38.37 12.83
C ASP A 899 -53.86 -39.00 14.24
N GLY A 900 -53.12 -40.10 14.44
CA GLY A 900 -53.12 -40.87 15.68
C GLY A 900 -54.44 -41.62 15.89
N ASP A 901 -54.87 -42.40 14.90
CA ASP A 901 -56.15 -43.16 14.88
C ASP A 901 -57.40 -42.30 15.17
N GLY A 902 -57.32 -41.00 14.87
CA GLY A 902 -58.35 -40.00 15.15
C GLY A 902 -58.40 -39.51 16.61
N ASP A 903 -57.33 -39.69 17.39
CA ASP A 903 -57.18 -39.12 18.74
C ASP A 903 -56.84 -37.62 18.69
N PHE A 904 -56.28 -37.12 17.57
CA PHE A 904 -55.93 -35.72 17.35
C PHE A 904 -56.70 -35.09 16.19
N ILE A 905 -56.84 -33.76 16.23
CA ILE A 905 -57.41 -32.95 15.15
C ILE A 905 -56.59 -31.68 14.94
N ILE A 906 -56.39 -31.28 13.68
CA ILE A 906 -55.72 -30.03 13.32
C ILE A 906 -56.73 -28.97 12.87
N GLU A 907 -56.67 -27.79 13.48
CA GLU A 907 -57.54 -26.66 13.17
C GLU A 907 -57.09 -25.99 11.85
N SER A 908 -57.88 -26.17 10.79
CA SER A 908 -57.44 -25.97 9.40
C SER A 908 -57.00 -24.55 9.02
N THR A 909 -57.34 -23.52 9.80
CA THR A 909 -56.87 -22.14 9.58
C THR A 909 -55.78 -21.67 10.53
N SER A 910 -55.62 -22.30 11.70
CA SER A 910 -54.64 -21.90 12.71
C SER A 910 -53.40 -22.78 12.76
N GLY A 911 -53.50 -24.03 12.26
CA GLY A 911 -52.45 -25.04 12.39
C GLY A 911 -52.33 -25.60 13.81
N ILE A 912 -53.25 -25.28 14.72
CA ILE A 912 -53.24 -25.82 16.09
C ILE A 912 -53.71 -27.27 16.06
N VAL A 913 -52.84 -28.18 16.46
CA VAL A 913 -53.17 -29.57 16.78
C VAL A 913 -53.79 -29.62 18.18
N ARG A 914 -54.94 -30.29 18.29
CA ARG A 914 -55.70 -30.47 19.53
C ARG A 914 -55.99 -31.95 19.78
N THR A 915 -56.21 -32.30 21.03
CA THR A 915 -56.85 -33.58 21.40
C THR A 915 -58.29 -33.61 20.88
N LEU A 916 -58.73 -34.75 20.34
CA LEU A 916 -60.12 -34.99 19.92
C LEU A 916 -60.81 -36.03 20.81
N ARG A 917 -60.04 -36.97 21.35
CA ARG A 917 -60.45 -37.93 22.39
C ARG A 917 -59.67 -37.69 23.68
N ARG A 918 -60.00 -38.45 24.73
CA ARG A 918 -59.12 -38.58 25.90
C ARG A 918 -57.88 -39.37 25.51
N LEU A 919 -56.78 -39.09 26.17
CA LEU A 919 -55.52 -39.79 26.00
C LEU A 919 -55.29 -40.69 27.23
N ASP A 920 -54.34 -41.61 27.11
CA ASP A 920 -54.12 -42.75 28.00
C ASP A 920 -52.67 -43.20 27.77
N ARG A 921 -51.78 -42.97 28.74
CA ARG A 921 -50.32 -43.17 28.63
C ARG A 921 -49.97 -44.66 28.71
N GLU A 922 -50.66 -45.40 29.55
CA GLU A 922 -50.63 -46.87 29.66
C GLU A 922 -50.80 -47.55 28.29
N ASN A 923 -51.72 -47.02 27.47
CA ASN A 923 -52.01 -47.50 26.13
C ASN A 923 -51.06 -46.92 25.06
N VAL A 924 -50.90 -45.59 25.00
CA VAL A 924 -50.07 -44.92 23.97
C VAL A 924 -49.29 -43.72 24.53
N PRO A 925 -48.02 -43.89 24.94
CA PRO A 925 -47.22 -42.81 25.55
C PRO A 925 -46.64 -41.81 24.53
N VAL A 926 -46.53 -42.17 23.24
CA VAL A 926 -46.00 -41.29 22.18
C VAL A 926 -46.72 -41.53 20.87
N TYR A 927 -47.25 -40.45 20.29
CA TYR A 927 -47.86 -40.43 18.96
C TYR A 927 -46.92 -39.82 17.94
N SER A 928 -46.87 -40.41 16.75
CA SER A 928 -46.33 -39.79 15.53
C SER A 928 -47.50 -39.41 14.62
N LEU A 929 -47.50 -38.17 14.15
CA LEU A 929 -48.55 -37.61 13.29
C LEU A 929 -47.91 -37.00 12.03
N GLN A 930 -48.64 -36.97 10.93
CA GLN A 930 -48.19 -36.33 9.68
C GLN A 930 -49.28 -35.41 9.13
N ALA A 931 -49.08 -34.11 9.29
CA ALA A 931 -49.95 -33.08 8.74
C ALA A 931 -49.51 -32.64 7.34
N PHE A 932 -50.42 -32.02 6.60
CA PHE A 932 -50.15 -31.33 5.35
C PHE A 932 -50.54 -29.85 5.45
N ALA A 933 -49.75 -28.98 4.84
CA ALA A 933 -50.18 -27.66 4.40
C ALA A 933 -50.62 -27.77 2.95
N VAL A 934 -51.76 -27.16 2.62
CA VAL A 934 -52.42 -27.20 1.30
C VAL A 934 -52.88 -25.79 0.95
N ASP A 935 -52.66 -25.34 -0.27
CA ASP A 935 -53.14 -24.05 -0.76
C ASP A 935 -54.66 -24.05 -1.08
N LYS A 936 -55.14 -23.04 -1.83
CA LYS A 936 -56.43 -23.09 -2.53
C LYS A 936 -56.33 -22.83 -4.04
N GLY A 937 -55.23 -23.29 -4.62
CA GLY A 937 -54.99 -23.34 -6.06
C GLY A 937 -55.91 -24.29 -6.82
N VAL A 938 -55.82 -24.21 -8.14
CA VAL A 938 -56.43 -25.17 -9.07
C VAL A 938 -55.44 -25.45 -10.20
N PRO A 939 -54.65 -26.56 -10.16
CA PRO A 939 -54.64 -27.60 -9.11
C PRO A 939 -54.09 -27.08 -7.77
N ALA A 940 -54.52 -27.71 -6.67
CA ALA A 940 -54.00 -27.40 -5.35
C ALA A 940 -52.72 -28.20 -5.05
N LEU A 941 -51.67 -27.51 -4.60
CA LEU A 941 -50.40 -28.08 -4.18
C LEU A 941 -50.35 -28.26 -2.66
N LYS A 942 -49.48 -29.16 -2.19
CA LYS A 942 -49.37 -29.49 -0.77
C LYS A 942 -48.00 -30.02 -0.36
N THR A 943 -47.61 -29.77 0.89
CA THR A 943 -46.40 -30.30 1.51
C THR A 943 -46.70 -31.00 2.83
N PRO A 944 -45.96 -32.07 3.19
CA PRO A 944 -46.10 -32.76 4.48
C PRO A 944 -45.22 -32.12 5.58
N VAL A 945 -45.58 -32.35 6.84
CA VAL A 945 -44.70 -32.17 8.01
C VAL A 945 -44.99 -33.25 9.07
N ASN A 946 -43.93 -33.70 9.74
CA ASN A 946 -44.04 -34.67 10.83
C ASN A 946 -44.16 -33.96 12.18
N ILE A 947 -45.03 -34.48 13.05
CA ILE A 947 -45.32 -33.93 14.38
C ILE A 947 -45.24 -35.08 15.39
N GLN A 948 -44.42 -34.94 16.43
CA GLN A 948 -44.34 -35.90 17.53
C GLN A 948 -45.08 -35.34 18.75
N VAL A 949 -45.92 -36.16 19.40
CA VAL A 949 -46.61 -35.80 20.65
C VAL A 949 -46.28 -36.82 21.72
N THR A 950 -45.73 -36.38 22.85
CA THR A 950 -45.48 -37.22 24.03
C THR A 950 -46.55 -36.97 25.08
N ILE A 951 -47.10 -38.05 25.63
CA ILE A 951 -48.07 -38.03 26.71
C ILE A 951 -47.33 -37.99 28.05
N LEU A 952 -47.82 -37.19 28.98
CA LEU A 952 -47.26 -37.02 30.32
C LEU A 952 -48.18 -37.63 31.36
N ASP A 953 -47.54 -38.39 32.25
CA ASP A 953 -48.12 -39.20 33.31
C ASP A 953 -48.93 -38.41 34.37
N VAL A 954 -50.08 -38.95 34.75
CA VAL A 954 -50.94 -38.46 35.84
C VAL A 954 -51.37 -39.63 36.72
N ASN A 955 -51.19 -39.51 38.05
CA ASN A 955 -51.58 -40.56 38.99
C ASN A 955 -53.10 -40.77 39.05
N ASP A 956 -53.58 -41.76 38.29
CA ASP A 956 -55.01 -42.08 38.14
C ASP A 956 -55.31 -43.58 38.37
N ASN A 957 -54.31 -44.45 38.29
CA ASN A 957 -54.43 -45.87 38.65
C ASN A 957 -54.02 -46.14 40.12
N PRO A 958 -54.85 -46.84 40.92
CA PRO A 958 -54.43 -47.30 42.24
C PRO A 958 -53.50 -48.53 42.15
N PRO A 959 -52.68 -48.79 43.18
CA PRO A 959 -51.75 -49.92 43.15
C PRO A 959 -52.52 -51.21 43.40
N VAL A 960 -52.48 -52.18 42.49
CA VAL A 960 -53.35 -53.38 42.52
C VAL A 960 -52.61 -54.58 43.12
N PHE A 961 -53.15 -55.18 44.18
CA PHE A 961 -52.68 -56.46 44.72
C PHE A 961 -52.98 -57.62 43.76
N GLU A 962 -52.17 -58.68 43.76
CA GLU A 962 -52.43 -59.89 42.94
C GLU A 962 -53.79 -60.56 43.26
N LYS A 963 -54.29 -60.39 44.50
CA LYS A 963 -55.54 -60.98 45.01
C LYS A 963 -56.20 -60.05 46.03
N ASP A 964 -57.54 -60.05 46.08
CA ASP A 964 -58.31 -59.35 47.12
C ASP A 964 -58.20 -60.04 48.49
N GLU A 965 -58.08 -61.36 48.49
CA GLU A 965 -57.96 -62.21 49.69
C GLU A 965 -56.78 -63.18 49.55
N PHE A 966 -55.96 -63.28 50.61
CA PHE A 966 -54.80 -64.16 50.71
C PHE A 966 -55.03 -65.21 51.80
N ASP A 967 -55.38 -66.44 51.40
CA ASP A 967 -55.34 -67.61 52.27
C ASP A 967 -53.88 -68.07 52.48
N ILE A 968 -53.40 -67.99 53.72
CA ILE A 968 -52.06 -68.46 54.13
C ILE A 968 -52.23 -69.53 55.19
N MET A 969 -51.77 -70.75 54.88
CA MET A 969 -51.72 -71.85 55.85
C MET A 969 -50.39 -71.83 56.60
N VAL A 970 -50.43 -71.80 57.92
CA VAL A 970 -49.24 -71.82 58.80
C VAL A 970 -49.35 -73.00 59.76
N GLU A 971 -48.27 -73.76 59.98
CA GLU A 971 -48.27 -74.77 61.04
C GLU A 971 -48.11 -74.07 62.39
N GLU A 972 -48.95 -74.39 63.37
CA GLU A 972 -49.01 -73.64 64.64
C GLU A 972 -47.66 -73.55 65.37
N ASN A 973 -46.95 -74.68 65.48
CA ASN A 973 -45.62 -74.81 66.09
C ASN A 973 -44.48 -74.18 65.24
N SER A 974 -44.77 -73.14 64.45
CA SER A 974 -43.80 -72.38 63.67
C SER A 974 -42.95 -71.44 64.53
N PRO A 975 -41.66 -71.21 64.18
CA PRO A 975 -40.78 -70.35 64.97
C PRO A 975 -41.07 -68.85 64.80
N ILE A 976 -40.95 -68.10 65.90
CA ILE A 976 -40.97 -66.62 65.90
C ILE A 976 -39.96 -66.05 64.89
N GLY A 977 -40.39 -65.05 64.12
CA GLY A 977 -39.60 -64.41 63.07
C GLY A 977 -39.71 -65.05 61.69
N LEU A 978 -40.55 -66.09 61.53
CA LEU A 978 -40.87 -66.67 60.23
C LEU A 978 -41.58 -65.65 59.32
N VAL A 979 -41.14 -65.55 58.06
CA VAL A 979 -41.89 -64.89 56.98
C VAL A 979 -43.09 -65.77 56.62
N VAL A 980 -44.29 -65.26 56.86
CA VAL A 980 -45.59 -65.90 56.66
C VAL A 980 -46.00 -65.80 55.17
N ALA A 981 -45.77 -64.66 54.53
CA ALA A 981 -45.90 -64.48 53.08
C ALA A 981 -45.19 -63.20 52.59
N HIS A 982 -45.05 -63.07 51.28
CA HIS A 982 -44.79 -61.80 50.61
C HIS A 982 -46.10 -61.30 50.00
N ILE A 983 -46.48 -60.05 50.28
CA ILE A 983 -47.70 -59.43 49.77
C ILE A 983 -47.31 -58.34 48.78
N LEU A 984 -47.62 -58.55 47.50
CA LEU A 984 -47.18 -57.68 46.41
C LEU A 984 -48.37 -57.03 45.70
N ALA A 985 -48.18 -55.76 45.36
CA ALA A 985 -49.02 -54.98 44.46
C ALA A 985 -48.18 -54.45 43.28
N THR A 986 -48.87 -54.08 42.19
CA THR A 986 -48.29 -53.46 40.99
C THR A 986 -49.12 -52.26 40.59
N ASP A 987 -48.46 -51.21 40.10
CA ASP A 987 -49.07 -49.94 39.74
C ASP A 987 -48.70 -49.60 38.27
N PRO A 988 -49.66 -49.24 37.39
CA PRO A 988 -49.40 -48.96 35.97
C PRO A 988 -48.62 -47.68 35.68
N ASP A 989 -48.71 -46.67 36.55
CA ASP A 989 -48.27 -45.28 36.28
C ASP A 989 -46.72 -45.17 36.15
N GLU A 990 -46.17 -43.96 35.96
CA GLU A 990 -44.72 -43.78 35.80
C GLU A 990 -44.02 -43.13 37.02
N GLY A 991 -42.74 -43.48 37.22
CA GLY A 991 -41.82 -42.76 38.10
C GLY A 991 -42.24 -42.73 39.58
N SER A 992 -42.72 -41.57 40.04
CA SER A 992 -43.21 -41.37 41.41
C SER A 992 -44.63 -41.85 41.64
N ASN A 993 -45.42 -41.96 40.56
CA ASN A 993 -46.84 -42.30 40.65
C ASN A 993 -46.97 -43.80 40.95
N ALA A 994 -46.28 -44.66 40.21
CA ALA A 994 -46.17 -46.09 40.52
C ALA A 994 -45.27 -46.46 41.74
N GLN A 995 -44.97 -45.53 42.64
CA GLN A 995 -44.16 -45.83 43.83
C GLN A 995 -45.02 -46.32 45.01
N ILE A 996 -45.06 -47.65 45.19
CA ILE A 996 -45.90 -48.33 46.18
C ILE A 996 -45.23 -48.38 47.57
N MET A 997 -46.04 -48.17 48.62
CA MET A 997 -45.72 -48.46 50.03
C MET A 997 -46.80 -49.35 50.66
N TYR A 998 -46.43 -50.20 51.62
CA TYR A 998 -47.32 -51.17 52.28
C TYR A 998 -47.53 -50.88 53.78
N GLN A 999 -48.69 -51.24 54.33
CA GLN A 999 -48.96 -51.21 55.77
C GLN A 999 -50.07 -52.20 56.20
N ILE A 1000 -50.04 -52.68 57.45
CA ILE A 1000 -51.20 -53.35 58.08
C ILE A 1000 -52.12 -52.27 58.64
N VAL A 1001 -53.42 -52.32 58.32
CA VAL A 1001 -54.41 -51.32 58.76
C VAL A 1001 -55.38 -51.85 59.82
N GLU A 1002 -55.79 -53.12 59.76
CA GLU A 1002 -56.83 -53.68 60.65
C GLU A 1002 -56.56 -55.15 61.04
N GLY A 1003 -57.24 -55.65 62.08
CA GLY A 1003 -57.28 -57.06 62.50
C GLY A 1003 -56.12 -57.58 63.37
N ASN A 1004 -54.92 -56.99 63.26
CA ASN A 1004 -53.69 -57.46 63.92
C ASN A 1004 -53.61 -57.14 65.43
N ILE A 1005 -54.47 -57.76 66.24
CA ILE A 1005 -54.50 -57.56 67.70
C ILE A 1005 -54.43 -58.92 68.44
N PRO A 1006 -53.49 -59.12 69.39
CA PRO A 1006 -52.45 -58.18 69.85
C PRO A 1006 -51.15 -58.31 69.04
N GLU A 1007 -50.92 -57.44 68.06
CA GLU A 1007 -49.64 -57.26 67.32
C GLU A 1007 -48.87 -58.57 67.03
N VAL A 1008 -49.56 -59.51 66.37
CA VAL A 1008 -49.09 -60.87 66.11
C VAL A 1008 -48.16 -60.92 64.89
N PHE A 1009 -48.35 -59.99 63.94
CA PHE A 1009 -47.59 -59.93 62.70
C PHE A 1009 -47.01 -58.53 62.42
N GLN A 1010 -45.93 -58.47 61.64
CA GLN A 1010 -45.35 -57.24 61.09
C GLN A 1010 -45.25 -57.34 59.57
N LEU A 1011 -45.57 -56.26 58.85
CA LEU A 1011 -45.39 -56.13 57.40
C LEU A 1011 -44.28 -55.10 57.10
N ASP A 1012 -43.35 -55.41 56.20
CA ASP A 1012 -42.38 -54.42 55.72
C ASP A 1012 -43.01 -53.43 54.73
N ILE A 1013 -42.64 -52.16 54.87
CA ILE A 1013 -43.26 -51.04 54.14
C ILE A 1013 -42.85 -50.92 52.67
N PHE A 1014 -41.79 -51.61 52.23
CA PHE A 1014 -41.30 -51.58 50.85
C PHE A 1014 -41.23 -52.96 50.19
N SER A 1015 -40.91 -54.03 50.92
CA SER A 1015 -40.84 -55.40 50.37
C SER A 1015 -42.16 -56.18 50.46
N GLY A 1016 -43.09 -55.75 51.31
CA GLY A 1016 -44.35 -56.47 51.55
C GLY A 1016 -44.18 -57.79 52.31
N GLU A 1017 -43.03 -58.03 52.96
CA GLU A 1017 -42.79 -59.22 53.77
C GLU A 1017 -43.61 -59.20 55.06
N LEU A 1018 -44.52 -60.16 55.20
CA LEU A 1018 -45.32 -60.38 56.41
C LEU A 1018 -44.63 -61.41 57.31
N THR A 1019 -44.39 -61.09 58.56
CA THR A 1019 -43.64 -61.90 59.54
C THR A 1019 -44.43 -62.14 60.83
N ALA A 1020 -44.26 -63.31 61.46
CA ALA A 1020 -44.87 -63.63 62.76
C ALA A 1020 -43.97 -63.22 63.94
N LEU A 1021 -44.56 -62.57 64.95
CA LEU A 1021 -43.84 -61.99 66.11
C LEU A 1021 -43.98 -62.81 67.40
N ILE A 1022 -44.90 -63.77 67.45
CA ILE A 1022 -45.15 -64.67 68.59
C ILE A 1022 -45.43 -66.11 68.11
N ASP A 1023 -45.37 -67.06 69.03
CA ASP A 1023 -45.79 -68.44 68.80
C ASP A 1023 -47.31 -68.52 68.51
N LEU A 1024 -47.74 -69.51 67.74
CA LEU A 1024 -49.12 -69.68 67.25
C LEU A 1024 -49.68 -71.04 67.75
N ASP A 1025 -50.99 -71.12 68.04
CA ASP A 1025 -51.60 -72.24 68.78
C ASP A 1025 -53.07 -72.43 68.32
N TYR A 1026 -53.41 -73.59 67.75
CA TYR A 1026 -54.72 -73.83 67.11
C TYR A 1026 -55.86 -73.89 68.12
N GLU A 1027 -55.65 -74.56 69.26
CA GLU A 1027 -56.60 -74.68 70.38
C GLU A 1027 -56.97 -73.31 70.97
N THR A 1028 -56.00 -72.40 71.03
CA THR A 1028 -56.24 -71.00 71.42
C THR A 1028 -56.92 -70.22 70.29
N ARG A 1029 -56.41 -70.30 69.05
CA ARG A 1029 -56.94 -69.54 67.91
C ARG A 1029 -56.49 -70.09 66.54
N SER A 1030 -57.35 -70.91 65.93
CA SER A 1030 -57.16 -71.49 64.59
C SER A 1030 -57.08 -70.51 63.41
N GLU A 1031 -57.48 -69.23 63.55
CA GLU A 1031 -57.43 -68.25 62.44
C GLU A 1031 -57.18 -66.80 62.90
N TYR A 1032 -56.28 -66.11 62.21
CA TYR A 1032 -56.09 -64.66 62.27
C TYR A 1032 -56.49 -64.03 60.94
N VAL A 1033 -57.28 -62.95 61.00
CA VAL A 1033 -57.67 -62.18 59.82
C VAL A 1033 -57.15 -60.76 60.00
N ILE A 1034 -56.30 -60.32 59.09
CA ILE A 1034 -55.71 -58.97 59.08
C ILE A 1034 -55.98 -58.29 57.73
N VAL A 1035 -56.04 -56.97 57.71
CA VAL A 1035 -56.20 -56.19 56.46
C VAL A 1035 -54.95 -55.38 56.21
N VAL A 1036 -54.44 -55.45 55.00
CA VAL A 1036 -53.26 -54.69 54.52
C VAL A 1036 -53.67 -53.67 53.47
N GLN A 1037 -52.87 -52.63 53.30
CA GLN A 1037 -53.08 -51.55 52.34
C GLN A 1037 -51.80 -51.28 51.55
N ALA A 1038 -51.90 -51.20 50.22
CA ALA A 1038 -50.87 -50.68 49.34
C ALA A 1038 -51.21 -49.21 48.99
N THR A 1039 -50.20 -48.38 48.73
CA THR A 1039 -50.40 -46.93 48.54
C THR A 1039 -49.34 -46.31 47.64
N SER A 1040 -49.79 -45.72 46.53
CA SER A 1040 -49.09 -44.80 45.62
C SER A 1040 -49.74 -43.43 45.82
N ALA A 1041 -49.18 -42.62 46.73
CA ALA A 1041 -49.94 -41.52 47.34
C ALA A 1041 -50.41 -40.47 46.31
N PRO A 1042 -51.73 -40.19 46.18
CA PRO A 1042 -52.78 -40.44 47.18
C PRO A 1042 -53.60 -41.73 47.03
N LEU A 1043 -53.43 -42.51 45.97
CA LEU A 1043 -54.26 -43.68 45.67
C LEU A 1043 -53.86 -44.90 46.51
N VAL A 1044 -54.85 -45.73 46.85
CA VAL A 1044 -54.70 -46.85 47.79
C VAL A 1044 -55.58 -48.03 47.37
N SER A 1045 -55.10 -49.24 47.66
CA SER A 1045 -55.91 -50.48 47.61
C SER A 1045 -55.75 -51.26 48.91
N ARG A 1046 -56.64 -52.24 49.15
CA ARG A 1046 -56.61 -53.08 50.34
C ARG A 1046 -56.83 -54.54 49.98
N ALA A 1047 -56.22 -55.44 50.73
CA ALA A 1047 -56.44 -56.87 50.66
C ALA A 1047 -56.61 -57.46 52.07
N THR A 1048 -57.40 -58.52 52.19
CA THR A 1048 -57.58 -59.27 53.44
C THR A 1048 -56.67 -60.48 53.45
N ILE A 1049 -56.06 -60.79 54.59
CA ILE A 1049 -55.16 -61.93 54.75
C ILE A 1049 -55.72 -62.85 55.84
N HIS A 1050 -56.03 -64.08 55.43
CA HIS A 1050 -56.55 -65.16 56.26
C HIS A 1050 -55.42 -66.12 56.62
N ILE A 1051 -54.85 -65.94 57.81
CA ILE A 1051 -53.73 -66.73 58.32
C ILE A 1051 -54.32 -67.86 59.17
N LYS A 1052 -54.46 -69.04 58.55
CA LYS A 1052 -55.13 -70.21 59.10
C LYS A 1052 -54.11 -71.19 59.65
N LEU A 1053 -54.27 -71.59 60.90
CA LEU A 1053 -53.39 -72.55 61.56
C LEU A 1053 -53.76 -74.00 61.18
N VAL A 1054 -52.76 -74.88 61.15
CA VAL A 1054 -52.93 -76.32 60.84
C VAL A 1054 -52.69 -77.17 62.10
N ASP A 1055 -53.80 -77.58 62.70
CA ASP A 1055 -54.00 -78.61 63.75
C ASP A 1055 -53.03 -79.82 63.65
N LYS A 1056 -52.48 -80.23 64.79
CA LYS A 1056 -51.58 -81.38 64.97
C LYS A 1056 -51.98 -82.32 66.12
N ASN A 1057 -53.10 -83.04 66.01
CA ASN A 1057 -53.53 -84.23 66.81
C ASN A 1057 -52.61 -84.66 67.99
N ASP A 1058 -53.10 -84.47 69.22
CA ASP A 1058 -52.42 -84.91 70.46
C ASP A 1058 -53.32 -85.42 71.62
N ASN A 1059 -54.60 -85.81 71.39
CA ASN A 1059 -55.60 -86.19 72.43
C ASN A 1059 -56.25 -87.62 72.30
N VAL A 1060 -57.32 -87.96 73.07
CA VAL A 1060 -57.87 -89.37 73.29
C VAL A 1060 -59.39 -89.54 73.75
N PRO A 1061 -60.06 -90.74 73.60
CA PRO A 1061 -61.56 -90.99 73.70
C PRO A 1061 -62.24 -91.59 75.00
N MET A 1062 -63.60 -91.72 75.06
CA MET A 1062 -64.45 -92.15 76.25
C MET A 1062 -65.86 -92.89 76.02
N LEU A 1063 -66.45 -93.62 77.02
CA LEU A 1063 -67.66 -94.56 76.93
C LEU A 1063 -68.67 -94.70 78.15
N LYS A 1064 -69.90 -95.31 78.01
CA LYS A 1064 -71.02 -95.47 79.05
C LYS A 1064 -72.04 -96.69 78.92
N ASN A 1065 -72.92 -96.96 79.93
CA ASN A 1065 -73.83 -98.17 80.12
C ASN A 1065 -75.40 -97.97 80.00
N PHE A 1066 -76.24 -99.02 79.75
CA PHE A 1066 -77.74 -99.01 79.80
C PHE A 1066 -78.49 -100.41 79.89
N GLN A 1067 -79.85 -100.47 79.85
CA GLN A 1067 -80.73 -101.70 79.90
C GLN A 1067 -82.05 -101.57 79.05
N ILE A 1068 -82.71 -102.69 78.63
CA ILE A 1068 -84.02 -102.74 77.91
C ILE A 1068 -84.97 -103.85 78.48
N ILE A 1069 -86.30 -103.69 78.40
CA ILE A 1069 -87.37 -104.65 78.81
C ILE A 1069 -88.55 -104.63 77.82
N PHE A 1070 -89.24 -105.77 77.57
CA PHE A 1070 -90.45 -105.86 76.71
C PHE A 1070 -91.61 -106.67 77.33
N ASN A 1071 -92.85 -106.23 77.04
CA ASN A 1071 -94.11 -106.92 77.36
C ASN A 1071 -94.98 -107.06 76.08
N ASN A 1072 -95.87 -108.06 76.03
CA ASN A 1072 -96.77 -108.31 74.89
C ASN A 1072 -98.25 -108.41 75.31
N TYR A 1073 -99.19 -108.10 74.41
CA TYR A 1073 -100.65 -108.17 74.64
C TYR A 1073 -101.38 -108.73 73.41
N VAL A 1074 -102.26 -109.73 73.60
CA VAL A 1074 -102.98 -110.43 72.52
C VAL A 1074 -104.45 -109.99 72.47
N THR A 1075 -105.00 -109.75 71.28
CA THR A 1075 -106.44 -109.49 71.07
C THR A 1075 -106.97 -110.19 69.80
N ASP A 1076 -108.25 -110.57 69.78
CA ASP A 1076 -108.84 -111.54 68.84
C ASP A 1076 -109.06 -111.07 67.37
N LYS A 1077 -108.26 -110.11 66.87
CA LYS A 1077 -108.23 -109.75 65.44
C LYS A 1077 -106.82 -109.41 64.95
N SER A 1078 -106.30 -110.26 64.06
CA SER A 1078 -105.15 -110.04 63.16
C SER A 1078 -103.80 -109.61 63.79
N SER A 1079 -103.03 -110.61 64.20
CA SER A 1079 -101.57 -110.78 64.00
C SER A 1079 -100.71 -109.60 63.50
N SER A 1080 -99.68 -109.22 64.29
CA SER A 1080 -98.29 -109.01 63.82
C SER A 1080 -97.35 -108.64 64.98
N PHE A 1081 -96.18 -109.30 65.11
CA PHE A 1081 -95.07 -108.79 65.94
C PHE A 1081 -94.43 -107.53 65.30
N PRO A 1082 -94.06 -106.49 66.07
CA PRO A 1082 -93.42 -105.30 65.54
C PRO A 1082 -91.93 -105.55 65.24
N THR A 1083 -91.53 -105.38 63.97
CA THR A 1083 -90.12 -105.46 63.53
C THR A 1083 -89.50 -104.06 63.42
N GLY A 1084 -88.52 -103.72 64.26
CA GLY A 1084 -87.85 -102.42 64.25
C GLY A 1084 -86.67 -102.27 65.22
N VAL A 1085 -86.06 -101.07 65.22
CA VAL A 1085 -84.95 -100.67 66.11
C VAL A 1085 -85.46 -100.38 67.52
N ILE A 1086 -84.66 -100.74 68.53
CA ILE A 1086 -85.01 -100.70 69.96
C ILE A 1086 -83.95 -100.01 70.87
N GLY A 1087 -82.78 -99.60 70.36
CA GLY A 1087 -81.77 -98.89 71.16
C GLY A 1087 -80.46 -98.62 70.41
N ARG A 1088 -79.52 -97.87 71.03
CA ARG A 1088 -78.17 -97.55 70.52
C ARG A 1088 -77.14 -97.35 71.66
N ILE A 1089 -75.86 -97.61 71.41
CA ILE A 1089 -74.72 -97.49 72.37
C ILE A 1089 -73.96 -96.13 72.19
N PRO A 1090 -73.48 -95.44 73.26
CA PRO A 1090 -72.85 -94.10 73.18
C PRO A 1090 -71.32 -94.01 73.48
N ALA A 1091 -70.57 -93.20 72.72
CA ALA A 1091 -69.12 -92.89 72.87
C ALA A 1091 -68.68 -91.56 72.17
N HIS A 1092 -67.48 -90.99 72.43
CA HIS A 1092 -66.94 -89.73 71.82
C HIS A 1092 -65.41 -89.51 72.04
N ASP A 1093 -64.79 -88.60 71.27
CA ASP A 1093 -63.37 -88.16 71.26
C ASP A 1093 -63.25 -86.63 70.97
N PRO A 1094 -62.31 -85.85 71.54
CA PRO A 1094 -62.08 -84.44 71.21
C PRO A 1094 -61.43 -84.15 69.85
N ASP A 1095 -60.49 -84.98 69.38
CA ASP A 1095 -59.77 -84.72 68.13
C ASP A 1095 -60.69 -84.98 66.95
N ILE A 1096 -60.94 -83.95 66.12
CA ILE A 1096 -62.06 -83.93 65.15
C ILE A 1096 -61.92 -84.97 64.01
N SER A 1097 -60.81 -85.73 63.95
CA SER A 1097 -60.44 -86.59 62.82
C SER A 1097 -60.70 -88.10 62.98
N ASP A 1098 -61.06 -88.64 64.16
CA ASP A 1098 -61.12 -90.11 64.41
C ASP A 1098 -62.54 -90.75 64.42
N GLN A 1099 -62.63 -92.10 64.43
CA GLN A 1099 -63.88 -92.89 64.33
C GLN A 1099 -63.96 -94.14 65.26
N LEU A 1100 -65.18 -94.56 65.62
CA LEU A 1100 -65.45 -95.59 66.65
C LEU A 1100 -66.29 -96.79 66.16
N HIS A 1101 -66.09 -98.00 66.74
CA HIS A 1101 -66.62 -99.28 66.22
C HIS A 1101 -67.10 -100.25 67.33
N TYR A 1102 -68.19 -101.01 67.11
CA TYR A 1102 -68.99 -101.71 68.15
C TYR A 1102 -69.22 -103.22 67.87
N SER A 1103 -69.23 -104.13 68.87
CA SER A 1103 -69.53 -105.57 68.65
C SER A 1103 -70.05 -106.38 69.87
N PHE A 1104 -70.91 -107.39 69.64
CA PHE A 1104 -71.39 -108.34 70.68
C PHE A 1104 -70.32 -109.38 71.06
N GLU A 1105 -70.24 -109.77 72.34
CA GLU A 1105 -69.38 -110.87 72.83
C GLU A 1105 -70.15 -112.18 73.10
N VAL A 1106 -71.22 -112.16 73.93
CA VAL A 1106 -71.91 -113.37 74.45
C VAL A 1106 -73.40 -113.09 74.70
N GLY A 1107 -74.26 -114.12 74.66
CA GLY A 1107 -75.60 -114.11 75.27
C GLY A 1107 -76.80 -114.05 74.33
N ASN A 1108 -76.56 -113.99 73.02
CA ASN A 1108 -77.59 -113.92 71.98
C ASN A 1108 -77.67 -115.21 71.14
N GLU A 1109 -77.37 -116.36 71.75
CA GLU A 1109 -77.18 -117.65 71.05
C GLU A 1109 -78.42 -118.17 70.31
N LEU A 1110 -79.62 -117.68 70.66
CA LEU A 1110 -80.88 -117.98 69.97
C LEU A 1110 -81.23 -116.97 68.85
N ASN A 1111 -80.33 -116.02 68.53
CA ASN A 1111 -80.53 -114.95 67.53
C ASN A 1111 -81.86 -114.18 67.71
N LEU A 1112 -82.13 -113.76 68.94
CA LEU A 1112 -83.35 -113.02 69.33
C LEU A 1112 -83.20 -111.51 69.13
N VAL A 1113 -81.96 -111.02 69.08
CA VAL A 1113 -81.58 -109.61 68.96
C VAL A 1113 -80.57 -109.44 67.81
N LEU A 1114 -80.47 -108.25 67.22
CA LEU A 1114 -79.47 -107.88 66.20
C LEU A 1114 -78.76 -106.58 66.60
N LEU A 1115 -77.50 -106.37 66.18
CA LEU A 1115 -76.70 -105.17 66.45
C LEU A 1115 -75.96 -104.71 65.17
N ASN A 1116 -76.02 -103.41 64.86
CA ASN A 1116 -75.20 -102.76 63.84
C ASN A 1116 -73.82 -102.38 64.41
N GLN A 1117 -72.75 -102.81 63.75
CA GLN A 1117 -71.37 -102.65 64.25
C GLN A 1117 -70.75 -101.27 64.02
N SER A 1118 -71.26 -100.46 63.09
CA SER A 1118 -70.76 -99.08 62.85
C SER A 1118 -71.58 -98.03 63.59
N THR A 1119 -72.89 -98.22 63.76
CA THR A 1119 -73.73 -97.30 64.53
C THR A 1119 -73.86 -97.70 66.00
N GLY A 1120 -73.84 -98.99 66.33
CA GLY A 1120 -74.17 -99.49 67.68
C GLY A 1120 -75.66 -99.66 67.95
N GLU A 1121 -76.51 -99.69 66.91
CA GLU A 1121 -77.98 -99.79 67.01
C GLU A 1121 -78.49 -101.24 67.12
N ILE A 1122 -79.56 -101.46 67.89
CA ILE A 1122 -80.07 -102.78 68.29
C ILE A 1122 -81.50 -103.01 67.76
N GLN A 1123 -81.83 -104.23 67.31
CA GLN A 1123 -83.17 -104.64 66.81
C GLN A 1123 -83.65 -105.98 67.38
N LEU A 1124 -84.93 -106.32 67.26
CA LEU A 1124 -85.50 -107.65 67.60
C LEU A 1124 -85.71 -108.57 66.39
N SER A 1125 -85.64 -109.88 66.63
CA SER A 1125 -85.80 -110.95 65.63
C SER A 1125 -87.22 -111.53 65.58
N GLN A 1126 -87.69 -111.95 64.40
CA GLN A 1126 -89.04 -112.51 64.18
C GLN A 1126 -89.29 -113.87 64.86
N ALA A 1127 -88.26 -114.54 65.40
CA ALA A 1127 -88.38 -115.90 65.97
C ALA A 1127 -89.19 -116.00 67.29
N LEU A 1128 -89.71 -114.88 67.80
CA LEU A 1128 -90.35 -114.74 69.12
C LEU A 1128 -91.84 -115.12 69.19
N ASP A 1129 -92.50 -115.38 68.06
CA ASP A 1129 -93.98 -115.49 67.94
C ASP A 1129 -94.58 -116.84 68.45
N ASN A 1130 -94.04 -117.39 69.54
CA ASN A 1130 -94.35 -118.74 70.06
C ASN A 1130 -95.14 -118.76 71.40
N ASN A 1131 -95.70 -117.62 71.84
CA ASN A 1131 -96.53 -117.47 73.05
C ASN A 1131 -95.98 -118.18 74.30
N ARG A 1132 -94.72 -117.89 74.65
CA ARG A 1132 -94.10 -118.20 75.95
C ARG A 1132 -93.12 -117.09 76.36
N PRO A 1133 -93.09 -116.67 77.65
CA PRO A 1133 -92.12 -115.69 78.16
C PRO A 1133 -90.68 -116.24 78.22
N LEU A 1134 -89.69 -115.34 78.18
CA LEU A 1134 -88.26 -115.67 78.01
C LEU A 1134 -87.34 -114.55 78.55
N GLU A 1135 -86.20 -114.89 79.16
CA GLU A 1135 -85.27 -113.95 79.79
C GLU A 1135 -83.80 -114.34 79.51
N ALA A 1136 -82.92 -113.37 79.22
CA ALA A 1136 -81.54 -113.60 78.78
C ALA A 1136 -80.59 -112.41 79.12
N SER A 1137 -79.27 -112.63 79.10
CA SER A 1137 -78.25 -111.60 79.43
C SER A 1137 -77.14 -111.56 78.37
N MET A 1138 -76.68 -110.37 78.01
CA MET A 1138 -75.77 -110.14 76.86
C MET A 1138 -74.57 -109.24 77.22
N ARG A 1139 -73.56 -109.13 76.33
CA ARG A 1139 -72.34 -108.33 76.54
C ARG A 1139 -71.79 -107.74 75.23
N ILE A 1140 -71.24 -106.52 75.25
CA ILE A 1140 -70.85 -105.73 74.04
C ILE A 1140 -69.53 -104.97 74.30
N SER A 1141 -68.74 -104.73 73.24
CA SER A 1141 -67.51 -103.92 73.21
C SER A 1141 -67.60 -102.71 72.27
N VAL A 1142 -66.77 -101.68 72.51
CA VAL A 1142 -66.58 -100.51 71.62
C VAL A 1142 -65.12 -100.06 71.63
N SER A 1143 -64.47 -100.03 70.45
CA SER A 1143 -63.08 -99.61 70.17
C SER A 1143 -61.94 -100.08 71.11
N GLY A 1144 -62.23 -100.93 72.10
CA GLY A 1144 -61.26 -101.41 73.10
C GLY A 1144 -61.90 -101.75 74.47
N GLU A 1145 -62.98 -101.09 74.86
CA GLU A 1145 -63.65 -101.29 76.17
C GLU A 1145 -64.90 -102.20 76.08
N THR A 1146 -65.37 -102.75 77.22
CA THR A 1146 -66.43 -103.79 77.28
C THR A 1146 -67.44 -103.63 78.44
N VAL A 1147 -68.73 -103.93 78.19
CA VAL A 1147 -69.86 -103.73 79.13
C VAL A 1147 -70.88 -104.89 79.09
N ARG A 1148 -71.57 -105.17 80.21
CA ARG A 1148 -72.66 -106.19 80.35
C ARG A 1148 -74.08 -105.59 80.35
N TYR A 1149 -75.05 -106.39 79.90
CA TYR A 1149 -76.46 -106.02 79.71
C TYR A 1149 -77.44 -107.16 80.11
N LEU A 1150 -78.71 -106.84 80.35
CA LEU A 1150 -79.79 -107.78 80.68
C LEU A 1150 -81.03 -107.52 79.80
N PHE A 1151 -81.74 -108.58 79.40
CA PHE A 1151 -82.93 -108.54 78.53
C PHE A 1151 -84.04 -109.43 79.12
N VAL A 1152 -85.26 -108.90 79.23
CA VAL A 1152 -86.40 -109.60 79.85
C VAL A 1152 -87.64 -109.46 78.96
N ILE A 1153 -88.34 -110.57 78.68
CA ILE A 1153 -89.59 -110.62 77.92
C ILE A 1153 -90.65 -111.35 78.76
N ALA A 1154 -91.60 -110.60 79.31
CA ALA A 1154 -92.63 -111.12 80.20
C ALA A 1154 -94.00 -111.25 79.51
N ASP A 1155 -94.78 -112.23 79.96
CA ASP A 1155 -96.13 -112.54 79.50
C ASP A 1155 -97.09 -112.44 80.71
N SER A 1156 -98.09 -111.55 80.64
CA SER A 1156 -98.89 -111.14 81.78
C SER A 1156 -100.38 -111.33 81.52
N THR A 1157 -100.95 -112.37 82.12
CA THR A 1157 -102.38 -112.73 81.96
C THR A 1157 -103.30 -111.86 82.81
N GLN A 1158 -103.59 -110.63 82.36
CA GLN A 1158 -104.81 -109.88 82.69
C GLN A 1158 -105.12 -108.78 81.68
#